data_AF-A0A2D9CAJ3-F1
#
_entry.id   AF-A0A2D9CAJ3-F1
#
_cell.length_a   1.000
_cell.length_b   1.000
_cell.length_c   1.000
_cell.angle_alpha   90.00
_cell.angle_beta   90.00
_cell.angle_gamma   90.00
#
_symmetry.space_group_name_H-M   'P 1'
#
loop_
_entity.id
_entity.type
_entity.pdbx_description
1 polymer ?
#
loop_
_entity_poly.entity_id
_entity_poly.type
_entity_poly.pdbx_seq_one_letter_code
_entity_poly.pdbx_strand_id
1 'polypeptide(L)'
;MAVIKQQRQAFASNIGVVRADTGAAEMWRGVGKLADTIIEGSFQQMKVEAQQTGEELGRTTKLGSLRSINPETGEVESSLISSLAAPDSFGSVARQAYKSVIETRYVKQIEEDFKFKAAELALEYKDNPNAVALFSDDMADFIEQSTKLTAPQFQQVVKDMGSSLLASNKINLMETAMLKDKENLSVDFQNTFTSDQSDLLKMFSNNDPIMQSDAGQNQTRMLANIEDNRLAGIITSEEAQRYRQSLFETRADGAVARIANLVDASDEYSAVDLNNVRDVIQRNGGGLTDLPEEMQAIVSEIIDMEVVNEFSGDEPVDVQRVFSQIQTHVETSLSAAQARVSAKESAEAASQTETQKTQKIKDKDIKAQNEAGLEPMRTAFERDAVGFIAANDFQSAFATFDEFDKTINSLSKSKIGDKGITEELINSTTRIARQRMLTAMIDKSTSGLNSADTENFMDYVNTSGDQGKLTGDFKTAADGIIKAMDLGIDRKELTRHGGMIAAARRRGEQKNAEATKTQKANIRISTGRGSSTNTADSTVLDKVVTGGDEAFFLKPEAVAQRNIWGRTVMSSGVLPLSLQQLMIGSFEGKMYTPQQQQNLFVLYDQFSRVPSTDGSGSVVNMWHNSKLTAEQNGFFEAMTSIVKFRGYEDLPQVMDDVRGMYQNKEALKIKTASMFPDGLNNFMIEATTDGPMLGSDIPNPNIVNDMKPYIEYLIAGNAGKEDIVKLTRGFYKQLYPETKGMVIDPAFGTVNRSRQALSAIFPNADDQQEVVSYLNASLRNKFAIDDKFFSLDSGGIKDGESFNAYQKRISSSNRLRLMPLTGAGQVTDNTRYMVVEQRVDGSYAPLMAAVRPSAPPIAGQPASVPVVQQVLFDVAEMRKAVPEAEGEPLDPAKLAERIREQESGRTEFKPTIGGGFAGQLLDVFKAF
;
A
#
# COMPACT_ATOMS: atom_id res chain seq x y z
N MET A 1 69.57 42.75 44.59
CA MET A 1 69.82 42.59 46.04
C MET A 1 68.51 42.90 46.75
N ALA A 2 67.82 41.90 47.32
CA ALA A 2 67.85 41.55 48.76
C ALA A 2 67.07 42.59 49.62
N VAL A 3 66.18 42.25 50.57
CA VAL A 3 66.13 41.12 51.52
C VAL A 3 64.67 40.76 51.89
N ILE A 4 64.38 39.48 52.18
CA ILE A 4 63.14 39.02 52.84
C ILE A 4 63.32 39.09 54.37
N LYS A 5 62.30 39.54 55.14
CA LYS A 5 62.17 39.18 56.57
C LYS A 5 60.74 38.84 56.99
N GLN A 6 60.64 37.67 57.61
CA GLN A 6 59.47 37.06 58.25
C GLN A 6 59.31 37.60 59.67
N GLN A 7 58.07 37.75 60.18
CA GLN A 7 57.81 38.08 61.58
C GLN A 7 56.86 37.05 62.22
N ARG A 8 57.22 36.57 63.42
CA ARG A 8 56.51 35.50 64.14
C ARG A 8 55.44 36.06 65.09
N GLN A 9 54.40 35.27 65.34
CA GLN A 9 53.45 35.47 66.45
C GLN A 9 54.12 35.20 67.81
N ALA A 10 53.55 35.78 68.87
CA ALA A 10 53.75 35.38 70.26
C ALA A 10 52.41 35.32 71.00
N PHE A 11 52.15 34.24 71.72
CA PHE A 11 50.98 34.06 72.60
C PHE A 11 51.27 34.62 74.00
N ALA A 12 50.22 35.08 74.69
CA ALA A 12 50.18 35.19 76.15
C ALA A 12 48.80 34.72 76.64
N SER A 13 48.77 33.87 77.67
CA SER A 13 47.55 33.19 78.13
C SER A 13 47.12 33.64 79.53
N ASN A 14 45.80 33.83 79.68
CA ASN A 14 44.95 33.63 80.86
C ASN A 14 45.38 34.11 82.26
N ILE A 15 44.52 34.95 82.84
CA ILE A 15 44.17 34.89 84.28
C ILE A 15 42.63 34.80 84.35
N GLY A 16 42.09 33.87 85.15
CA GLY A 16 40.64 33.65 85.30
C GLY A 16 40.13 33.98 86.70
N VAL A 17 38.84 34.34 86.82
CA VAL A 17 38.13 34.54 88.09
C VAL A 17 36.69 33.98 88.01
N VAL A 18 36.19 33.48 89.13
CA VAL A 18 34.97 32.67 89.34
C VAL A 18 34.34 33.12 90.68
N ARG A 19 33.02 33.32 90.88
CA ARG A 19 31.80 33.19 90.05
C ARG A 19 30.70 34.08 90.66
N ALA A 20 29.67 34.48 89.90
CA ALA A 20 28.32 34.73 90.45
C ALA A 20 27.26 34.51 89.36
N ASP A 21 26.12 33.91 89.74
CA ASP A 21 25.08 33.42 88.83
C ASP A 21 23.72 33.99 89.25
N THR A 22 23.01 34.66 88.32
CA THR A 22 21.64 35.16 88.52
C THR A 22 20.83 35.09 87.22
N GLY A 23 19.63 34.50 87.29
CA GLY A 23 18.81 34.09 86.15
C GLY A 23 18.08 35.20 85.37
N ALA A 24 18.79 36.23 84.89
CA ALA A 24 18.22 37.26 84.01
C ALA A 24 18.52 37.05 82.51
N ALA A 25 19.34 36.06 82.15
CA ALA A 25 19.91 35.91 80.81
C ALA A 25 19.05 35.17 79.78
N GLU A 26 17.98 34.46 80.18
CA GLU A 26 17.15 33.68 79.24
C GLU A 26 16.06 34.50 78.55
N MET A 27 15.48 35.49 79.24
CA MET A 27 14.38 36.31 78.68
C MET A 27 14.83 37.14 77.47
N TRP A 28 16.09 37.62 77.46
CA TRP A 28 16.65 38.41 76.36
C TRP A 28 16.98 37.62 75.09
N ARG A 29 17.19 36.29 75.18
CA ARG A 29 17.46 35.44 74.01
C ARG A 29 16.20 35.15 73.17
N GLY A 30 15.02 35.26 73.78
CA GLY A 30 13.74 35.12 73.07
C GLY A 30 13.40 36.33 72.20
N VAL A 31 13.68 37.55 72.69
CA VAL A 31 13.37 38.80 71.98
C VAL A 31 14.21 38.97 70.70
N GLY A 32 15.50 38.58 70.73
CA GLY A 32 16.38 38.63 69.56
C GLY A 32 15.86 37.78 68.39
N LYS A 33 15.50 36.51 68.65
CA LYS A 33 15.00 35.62 67.60
C LYS A 33 13.68 36.08 66.97
N LEU A 34 12.82 36.75 67.74
CA LEU A 34 11.58 37.32 67.21
C LEU A 34 11.86 38.52 66.30
N ALA A 35 12.81 39.38 66.67
CA ALA A 35 13.24 40.51 65.86
C ALA A 35 13.86 40.05 64.53
N ASP A 36 14.77 39.08 64.57
CA ASP A 36 15.44 38.55 63.36
C ASP A 36 14.41 37.96 62.36
N THR A 37 13.41 37.22 62.87
CA THR A 37 12.35 36.61 62.03
C THR A 37 11.45 37.67 61.36
N ILE A 38 11.13 38.77 62.07
CA ILE A 38 10.33 39.88 61.54
C ILE A 38 11.13 40.69 60.51
N ILE A 39 12.43 40.90 60.74
CA ILE A 39 13.34 41.57 59.80
C ILE A 39 13.48 40.76 58.52
N GLU A 40 13.65 39.44 58.60
CA GLU A 40 13.79 38.59 57.42
C GLU A 40 12.49 38.48 56.60
N GLY A 41 11.34 38.35 57.25
CA GLY A 41 10.02 38.36 56.59
C GLY A 41 9.71 39.67 55.86
N SER A 42 9.93 40.81 56.53
CA SER A 42 9.74 42.13 55.92
C SER A 42 10.73 42.41 54.77
N PHE A 43 11.97 41.92 54.86
CA PHE A 43 12.94 42.04 53.79
C PHE A 43 12.56 41.26 52.52
N GLN A 44 11.89 40.10 52.65
CA GLN A 44 11.37 39.39 51.48
C GLN A 44 10.16 40.11 50.86
N GLN A 45 9.26 40.66 51.67
CA GLN A 45 8.10 41.40 51.16
C GLN A 45 8.52 42.68 50.41
N MET A 46 9.51 43.42 50.92
CA MET A 46 10.08 44.59 50.24
C MET A 46 10.74 44.26 48.89
N LYS A 47 11.28 43.04 48.69
CA LYS A 47 11.80 42.62 47.37
C LYS A 47 10.68 42.44 46.34
N VAL A 48 9.55 41.85 46.74
CA VAL A 48 8.40 41.62 45.86
C VAL A 48 7.80 42.96 45.42
N GLU A 49 7.61 43.88 46.36
CA GLU A 49 7.09 45.23 46.09
C GLU A 49 8.05 46.04 45.20
N ALA A 50 9.37 45.94 45.45
CA ALA A 50 10.38 46.55 44.59
C ALA A 50 10.37 45.97 43.16
N GLN A 51 10.20 44.66 43.00
CA GLN A 51 10.07 44.04 41.68
C GLN A 51 8.84 44.57 40.92
N GLN A 52 7.66 44.54 41.56
CA GLN A 52 6.40 45.01 40.96
C GLN A 52 6.47 46.48 40.54
N THR A 53 7.04 47.34 41.40
CA THR A 53 7.29 48.76 41.09
C THR A 53 8.18 48.94 39.86
N GLY A 54 9.20 48.09 39.71
CA GLY A 54 10.08 48.08 38.53
C GLY A 54 9.34 47.67 37.25
N GLU A 55 8.55 46.61 37.31
CA GLU A 55 7.77 46.12 36.15
C GLU A 55 6.71 47.14 35.70
N GLU A 56 5.98 47.76 36.63
CA GLU A 56 4.90 48.70 36.32
C GLU A 56 5.42 49.98 35.64
N LEU A 57 6.53 50.54 36.14
CA LEU A 57 7.19 51.67 35.48
C LEU A 57 7.73 51.26 34.10
N GLY A 58 8.29 50.05 33.98
CA GLY A 58 8.77 49.50 32.70
C GLY A 58 7.67 49.34 31.65
N ARG A 59 6.42 49.08 32.06
CA ARG A 59 5.24 49.00 31.17
C ARG A 59 4.67 50.37 30.79
N THR A 60 4.81 51.37 31.65
CA THR A 60 4.19 52.71 31.48
C THR A 60 5.11 53.74 30.83
N THR A 61 6.44 53.54 30.82
CA THR A 61 7.39 54.37 30.05
C THR A 61 6.99 54.42 28.56
N LYS A 62 6.98 55.62 27.97
CA LYS A 62 6.59 55.85 26.56
C LYS A 62 7.68 55.37 25.60
N LEU A 63 7.34 54.47 24.67
CA LEU A 63 8.25 53.94 23.63
C LEU A 63 8.59 54.90 22.48
N GLY A 64 8.15 56.17 22.53
CA GLY A 64 8.27 57.11 21.40
C GLY A 64 9.70 57.50 20.97
N SER A 65 10.73 56.95 21.60
CA SER A 65 12.15 57.09 21.23
C SER A 65 12.87 55.74 21.14
N LEU A 66 12.14 54.68 20.76
CA LEU A 66 12.63 53.29 20.64
C LEU A 66 12.24 52.61 19.31
N ARG A 67 11.82 53.39 18.30
CA ARG A 67 11.61 52.89 16.93
C ARG A 67 12.93 52.81 16.18
N SER A 68 13.05 51.86 15.26
CA SER A 68 14.16 51.81 14.31
C SER A 68 13.85 52.64 13.07
N ILE A 69 12.58 52.76 12.67
CA ILE A 69 12.15 53.52 11.48
C ILE A 69 11.49 54.85 11.88
N ASN A 70 11.85 55.96 11.22
CA ASN A 70 11.10 57.20 11.29
C ASN A 70 9.82 57.10 10.42
N PRO A 71 8.61 57.25 11.00
CA PRO A 71 7.35 57.09 10.27
C PRO A 71 7.05 58.18 9.24
N GLU A 72 7.80 59.28 9.19
CA GLU A 72 7.64 60.35 8.19
C GLU A 72 8.58 60.20 6.98
N THR A 73 9.72 59.50 7.13
CA THR A 73 10.73 59.35 6.06
C THR A 73 10.92 57.92 5.57
N GLY A 74 10.54 56.90 6.36
CA GLY A 74 10.79 55.49 6.05
C GLY A 74 12.24 55.04 6.26
N GLU A 75 13.13 55.94 6.70
CA GLU A 75 14.54 55.67 6.92
C GLU A 75 14.84 55.20 8.36
N VAL A 76 15.98 54.53 8.54
CA VAL A 76 16.41 54.00 9.84
C VAL A 76 17.07 55.12 10.67
N GLU A 77 16.46 55.48 11.81
CA GLU A 77 16.96 56.55 12.69
C GLU A 77 17.50 56.04 14.04
N SER A 78 18.54 56.71 14.53
CA SER A 78 19.22 56.36 15.80
C SER A 78 18.40 56.79 17.01
N SER A 79 17.51 55.93 17.49
CA SER A 79 16.70 56.18 18.68
C SER A 79 17.45 55.82 19.98
N LEU A 80 17.34 56.71 20.98
CA LEU A 80 18.33 56.86 22.06
C LEU A 80 18.19 55.83 23.19
N ILE A 81 19.19 54.94 23.28
CA ILE A 81 19.47 54.02 24.42
C ILE A 81 19.59 54.75 25.77
N SER A 82 19.91 56.05 25.78
CA SER A 82 20.06 56.84 27.02
C SER A 82 18.74 57.09 27.77
N SER A 83 17.59 56.81 27.17
CA SER A 83 16.27 56.86 27.83
C SER A 83 15.97 55.62 28.71
N LEU A 84 16.83 54.59 28.67
CA LEU A 84 16.60 53.28 29.29
C LEU A 84 17.13 53.13 30.72
N ALA A 85 17.69 54.19 31.31
CA ALA A 85 18.18 54.15 32.68
C ALA A 85 17.01 54.02 33.68
N ALA A 86 17.02 52.96 34.48
CA ALA A 86 16.11 52.85 35.62
C ALA A 86 16.37 54.01 36.61
N PRO A 87 15.34 54.57 37.27
CA PRO A 87 15.51 55.71 38.17
C PRO A 87 16.58 55.47 39.24
N ASP A 88 17.41 56.49 39.54
CA ASP A 88 18.46 56.39 40.56
C ASP A 88 17.90 56.04 41.95
N SER A 89 16.64 56.39 42.22
CA SER A 89 15.91 56.05 43.44
C SER A 89 15.56 54.55 43.59
N PHE A 90 15.67 53.74 42.53
CA PHE A 90 15.33 52.31 42.58
C PHE A 90 16.47 51.48 43.21
N GLY A 91 16.09 50.51 44.06
CA GLY A 91 16.99 49.44 44.50
C GLY A 91 17.29 48.44 43.37
N SER A 92 18.31 47.59 43.55
CA SER A 92 18.81 46.67 42.52
C SER A 92 17.72 45.78 41.90
N VAL A 93 16.81 45.25 42.71
CA VAL A 93 15.68 44.40 42.26
C VAL A 93 14.74 45.17 41.34
N ALA A 94 14.34 46.39 41.72
CA ALA A 94 13.47 47.24 40.91
C ALA A 94 14.12 47.67 39.58
N ARG A 95 15.43 47.98 39.60
CA ARG A 95 16.19 48.31 38.38
C ARG A 95 16.27 47.14 37.41
N GLN A 96 16.47 45.92 37.92
CA GLN A 96 16.54 44.72 37.08
C GLN A 96 15.17 44.39 36.45
N ALA A 97 14.08 44.52 37.22
CA ALA A 97 12.72 44.29 36.74
C ALA A 97 12.31 45.32 35.67
N TYR A 98 12.59 46.62 35.90
CA TYR A 98 12.38 47.69 34.93
C TYR A 98 13.10 47.40 33.61
N LYS A 99 14.39 47.05 33.69
CA LYS A 99 15.22 46.74 32.53
C LYS A 99 14.64 45.59 31.70
N SER A 100 14.34 44.46 32.32
CA SER A 100 13.79 43.27 31.63
C SER A 100 12.51 43.58 30.82
N VAL A 101 11.58 44.35 31.39
CA VAL A 101 10.33 44.74 30.71
C VAL A 101 10.60 45.65 29.51
N ILE A 102 11.50 46.63 29.66
CA ILE A 102 11.85 47.58 28.61
C ILE A 102 12.58 46.89 27.44
N GLU A 103 13.52 46.00 27.74
CA GLU A 103 14.25 45.20 26.74
C GLU A 103 13.28 44.33 25.92
N THR A 104 12.30 43.70 26.58
CA THR A 104 11.24 42.93 25.91
C THR A 104 10.38 43.80 24.97
N ARG A 105 10.00 45.00 25.41
CA ARG A 105 9.19 45.93 24.60
C ARG A 105 9.97 46.49 23.40
N TYR A 106 11.28 46.70 23.54
CA TYR A 106 12.17 47.14 22.47
C TYR A 106 12.28 46.09 21.35
N VAL A 107 12.57 44.83 21.70
CA VAL A 107 12.64 43.73 20.73
C VAL A 107 11.32 43.58 19.96
N LYS A 108 10.17 43.72 20.64
CA LYS A 108 8.85 43.66 19.98
C LYS A 108 8.62 44.81 18.98
N GLN A 109 9.03 46.04 19.31
CA GLN A 109 8.87 47.16 18.37
C GLN A 109 9.67 46.93 17.09
N ILE A 110 10.88 46.39 17.20
CA ILE A 110 11.70 46.06 16.03
C ILE A 110 11.01 44.97 15.18
N GLU A 111 10.39 43.97 15.81
CA GLU A 111 9.63 42.94 15.08
C GLU A 111 8.47 43.52 14.26
N GLU A 112 7.79 44.54 14.79
CA GLU A 112 6.71 45.25 14.10
C GLU A 112 7.24 46.12 12.95
N ASP A 113 8.35 46.85 13.17
CA ASP A 113 9.04 47.67 12.16
C ASP A 113 9.52 46.79 10.95
N PHE A 114 10.13 45.64 11.22
CA PHE A 114 10.60 44.71 10.18
C PHE A 114 9.47 44.06 9.37
N LYS A 115 8.35 43.72 10.02
CA LYS A 115 7.15 43.20 9.33
C LYS A 115 6.54 44.24 8.40
N PHE A 116 6.53 45.51 8.80
CA PHE A 116 6.04 46.60 7.96
C PHE A 116 6.92 46.78 6.71
N LYS A 117 8.26 46.81 6.86
CA LYS A 117 9.16 46.98 5.71
C LYS A 117 9.08 45.81 4.72
N ALA A 118 8.95 44.57 5.21
CA ALA A 118 8.74 43.41 4.34
C ALA A 118 7.43 43.50 3.53
N ALA A 119 6.34 44.00 4.13
CA ALA A 119 5.07 44.19 3.42
C ALA A 119 5.14 45.29 2.35
N GLU A 120 5.91 46.36 2.59
CA GLU A 120 6.16 47.44 1.61
C GLU A 120 6.92 46.91 0.38
N LEU A 121 8.09 46.29 0.58
CA LEU A 121 8.93 45.78 -0.52
C LEU A 121 8.22 44.69 -1.35
N ALA A 122 7.41 43.83 -0.70
CA ALA A 122 6.64 42.80 -1.39
C ALA A 122 5.51 43.38 -2.27
N LEU A 123 4.97 44.55 -1.92
CA LEU A 123 4.00 45.28 -2.76
C LEU A 123 4.68 46.02 -3.91
N GLU A 124 5.85 46.61 -3.68
CA GLU A 124 6.61 47.36 -4.69
C GLU A 124 7.07 46.46 -5.85
N TYR A 125 7.64 45.29 -5.54
CA TYR A 125 8.23 44.42 -6.57
C TYR A 125 7.28 43.38 -7.18
N LYS A 126 6.00 43.37 -6.77
CA LYS A 126 5.01 42.33 -7.11
C LYS A 126 5.00 41.92 -8.60
N ASP A 127 5.10 42.87 -9.52
CA ASP A 127 4.96 42.63 -10.96
C ASP A 127 6.31 42.52 -11.72
N ASN A 128 7.45 42.61 -11.00
CA ASN A 128 8.79 42.63 -11.57
C ASN A 128 9.35 41.20 -11.82
N PRO A 129 9.90 40.88 -13.00
CA PRO A 129 10.52 39.57 -13.27
C PRO A 129 11.63 39.16 -12.29
N ASN A 130 12.33 40.13 -11.69
CA ASN A 130 13.41 39.90 -10.72
C ASN A 130 12.97 40.13 -9.26
N ALA A 131 11.66 40.10 -8.95
CA ALA A 131 11.11 40.44 -7.63
C ALA A 131 11.82 39.75 -6.45
N VAL A 132 12.16 38.47 -6.59
CA VAL A 132 12.83 37.66 -5.56
C VAL A 132 14.23 38.18 -5.24
N ALA A 133 14.97 38.65 -6.23
CA ALA A 133 16.32 39.21 -6.06
C ALA A 133 16.24 40.61 -5.43
N LEU A 134 15.45 41.51 -6.02
CA LEU A 134 15.26 42.88 -5.54
C LEU A 134 14.75 42.91 -4.09
N PHE A 135 13.76 42.07 -3.77
CA PHE A 135 13.30 41.92 -2.38
C PHE A 135 14.39 41.40 -1.44
N SER A 136 15.21 40.44 -1.90
CA SER A 136 16.27 39.87 -1.07
C SER A 136 17.35 40.90 -0.75
N ASP A 137 17.74 41.71 -1.73
CA ASP A 137 18.82 42.69 -1.62
C ASP A 137 18.38 43.87 -0.75
N ASP A 138 17.25 44.52 -1.05
CA ASP A 138 16.75 45.67 -0.28
C ASP A 138 16.38 45.31 1.17
N MET A 139 15.85 44.11 1.40
CA MET A 139 15.57 43.64 2.77
C MET A 139 16.86 43.24 3.51
N ALA A 140 17.90 42.73 2.83
CA ALA A 140 19.21 42.49 3.43
C ALA A 140 19.91 43.80 3.83
N ASP A 141 19.85 44.82 2.98
CA ASP A 141 20.35 46.15 3.29
C ASP A 141 19.61 46.77 4.50
N PHE A 142 18.28 46.61 4.56
CA PHE A 142 17.50 47.04 5.73
C PHE A 142 17.87 46.29 7.03
N ILE A 143 18.13 44.98 6.96
CA ILE A 143 18.66 44.18 8.08
C ILE A 143 20.01 44.74 8.53
N GLU A 144 20.93 45.00 7.60
CA GLU A 144 22.29 45.46 7.92
C GLU A 144 22.28 46.87 8.55
N GLN A 145 21.52 47.81 7.99
CA GLN A 145 21.39 49.17 8.51
C GLN A 145 20.76 49.17 9.92
N SER A 146 19.66 48.43 10.12
CA SER A 146 19.00 48.27 11.42
C SER A 146 19.92 47.63 12.46
N THR A 147 20.72 46.63 12.06
CA THR A 147 21.69 45.98 12.95
C THR A 147 22.81 46.94 13.38
N LYS A 148 23.34 47.78 12.47
CA LYS A 148 24.38 48.78 12.78
C LYS A 148 23.93 49.84 13.77
N LEU A 149 22.65 50.24 13.72
CA LEU A 149 22.07 51.28 14.58
C LEU A 149 21.50 50.72 15.90
N THR A 150 21.42 49.40 16.05
CA THR A 150 20.95 48.71 17.25
C THR A 150 22.04 48.60 18.34
N ALA A 151 21.64 48.65 19.61
CA ALA A 151 22.52 48.46 20.77
C ALA A 151 23.29 47.11 20.69
N PRO A 152 24.59 47.04 21.04
CA PRO A 152 25.41 45.84 20.87
C PRO A 152 24.80 44.53 21.40
N GLN A 153 24.09 44.58 22.53
CA GLN A 153 23.44 43.41 23.15
C GLN A 153 22.21 42.88 22.39
N PHE A 154 21.64 43.65 21.46
CA PHE A 154 20.47 43.25 20.67
C PHE A 154 20.78 42.99 19.19
N GLN A 155 21.98 43.32 18.70
CA GLN A 155 22.35 43.18 17.29
C GLN A 155 22.11 41.77 16.74
N GLN A 156 22.42 40.73 17.51
CA GLN A 156 22.17 39.34 17.12
C GLN A 156 20.67 39.03 17.01
N VAL A 157 19.86 39.47 17.98
CA VAL A 157 18.39 39.24 17.99
C VAL A 157 17.71 39.93 16.81
N VAL A 158 18.12 41.15 16.48
CA VAL A 158 17.61 41.91 15.32
C VAL A 158 18.00 41.24 14.01
N LYS A 159 19.25 40.78 13.90
CA LYS A 159 19.75 40.06 12.73
C LYS A 159 18.98 38.75 12.50
N ASP A 160 18.77 37.95 13.54
CA ASP A 160 18.07 36.66 13.45
C ASP A 160 16.58 36.84 13.08
N MET A 161 15.92 37.83 13.69
CA MET A 161 14.54 38.21 13.40
C MET A 161 14.35 38.68 11.95
N GLY A 162 15.20 39.59 11.48
CA GLY A 162 15.17 40.08 10.11
C GLY A 162 15.48 39.00 9.08
N SER A 163 16.46 38.13 9.36
CA SER A 163 16.79 36.97 8.50
C SER A 163 15.62 35.99 8.35
N SER A 164 14.87 35.76 9.44
CA SER A 164 13.68 34.91 9.42
C SER A 164 12.55 35.50 8.55
N LEU A 165 12.32 36.81 8.64
CA LEU A 165 11.32 37.49 7.81
C LEU A 165 11.72 37.57 6.33
N LEU A 166 13.01 37.78 6.04
CA LEU A 166 13.57 37.68 4.68
C LEU A 166 13.33 36.29 4.09
N ALA A 167 13.68 35.22 4.82
CA ALA A 167 13.50 33.84 4.35
C ALA A 167 12.03 33.50 4.07
N SER A 168 11.11 33.90 4.98
CA SER A 168 9.68 33.65 4.84
C SER A 168 9.07 34.34 3.61
N ASN A 169 9.33 35.64 3.42
CA ASN A 169 8.76 36.38 2.28
C ASN A 169 9.41 36.01 0.94
N LYS A 170 10.69 35.61 0.94
CA LYS A 170 11.36 35.08 -0.25
C LYS A 170 10.64 33.85 -0.83
N ILE A 171 10.16 32.95 0.03
CA ILE A 171 9.38 31.77 -0.39
C ILE A 171 8.08 32.20 -1.10
N ASN A 172 7.31 33.13 -0.51
CA ASN A 172 6.05 33.62 -1.08
C ASN A 172 6.24 34.34 -2.43
N LEU A 173 7.33 35.08 -2.60
CA LEU A 173 7.65 35.76 -3.87
C LEU A 173 8.16 34.76 -4.94
N MET A 174 8.88 33.71 -4.54
CA MET A 174 9.26 32.62 -5.44
C MET A 174 8.04 31.86 -5.95
N GLU A 175 7.06 31.56 -5.09
CA GLU A 175 5.78 30.96 -5.47
C GLU A 175 5.06 31.83 -6.53
N THR A 176 4.98 33.14 -6.31
CA THR A 176 4.34 34.08 -7.24
C THR A 176 5.04 34.14 -8.60
N ALA A 177 6.38 34.13 -8.63
CA ALA A 177 7.15 34.10 -9.88
C ALA A 177 6.96 32.79 -10.65
N MET A 178 7.02 31.64 -9.96
CA MET A 178 6.82 30.32 -10.56
C MET A 178 5.45 30.16 -11.22
N LEU A 179 4.40 30.77 -10.65
CA LEU A 179 3.05 30.77 -11.25
C LEU A 179 2.99 31.52 -12.59
N LYS A 180 3.80 32.57 -12.78
CA LYS A 180 3.83 33.38 -14.01
C LYS A 180 4.64 32.74 -15.13
N ASP A 181 5.76 32.11 -14.81
CA ASP A 181 6.54 31.36 -15.80
C ASP A 181 5.75 30.15 -16.34
N LYS A 182 4.97 29.51 -15.46
CA LYS A 182 4.03 28.43 -15.80
C LYS A 182 2.94 28.87 -16.80
N GLU A 183 2.43 30.10 -16.68
CA GLU A 183 1.44 30.68 -17.60
C GLU A 183 2.01 30.85 -19.02
N ASN A 184 3.24 31.38 -19.16
CA ASN A 184 3.87 31.57 -20.47
C ASN A 184 4.11 30.24 -21.19
N LEU A 185 4.59 29.21 -20.47
CA LEU A 185 4.86 27.88 -21.03
C LEU A 185 3.59 27.21 -21.58
N SER A 186 2.42 27.51 -21.00
CA SER A 186 1.12 26.97 -21.44
C SER A 186 0.74 27.47 -22.84
N VAL A 187 0.99 28.75 -23.11
CA VAL A 187 0.69 29.40 -24.40
C VAL A 187 1.58 28.86 -25.52
N ASP A 188 2.87 28.67 -25.26
CA ASP A 188 3.79 28.11 -26.25
C ASP A 188 3.43 26.66 -26.62
N PHE A 189 3.10 25.83 -25.61
CA PHE A 189 2.64 24.46 -25.81
C PHE A 189 1.41 24.36 -26.73
N GLN A 190 0.40 25.22 -26.54
CA GLN A 190 -0.82 25.25 -27.35
C GLN A 190 -0.55 25.46 -28.85
N ASN A 191 0.40 26.33 -29.18
CA ASN A 191 0.74 26.66 -30.57
C ASN A 191 1.41 25.48 -31.28
N THR A 192 2.37 24.82 -30.62
CA THR A 192 3.04 23.63 -31.16
C THR A 192 2.06 22.48 -31.35
N PHE A 193 1.23 22.19 -30.33
CA PHE A 193 0.22 21.12 -30.38
C PHE A 193 -0.68 21.23 -31.62
N THR A 194 -1.19 22.44 -31.90
CA THR A 194 -2.12 22.68 -33.01
C THR A 194 -1.48 22.43 -34.39
N SER A 195 -0.18 22.70 -34.54
CA SER A 195 0.55 22.46 -35.79
C SER A 195 0.72 20.96 -36.05
N ASP A 196 1.26 20.23 -35.08
CA ASP A 196 1.58 18.80 -35.20
C ASP A 196 0.31 17.96 -35.44
N GLN A 197 -0.82 18.35 -34.84
CA GLN A 197 -2.13 17.74 -35.04
C GLN A 197 -2.59 17.75 -36.51
N SER A 198 -2.30 18.83 -37.25
CA SER A 198 -2.70 18.96 -38.66
C SER A 198 -1.94 17.99 -39.57
N ASP A 199 -0.67 17.71 -39.27
CA ASP A 199 0.13 16.73 -39.99
C ASP A 199 -0.24 15.30 -39.60
N LEU A 200 -0.56 15.08 -38.32
CA LEU A 200 -1.06 13.80 -37.82
C LEU A 200 -2.35 13.34 -38.53
N LEU A 201 -3.30 14.25 -38.80
CA LEU A 201 -4.52 13.96 -39.56
C LEU A 201 -4.22 13.43 -40.98
N LYS A 202 -3.22 14.01 -41.66
CA LYS A 202 -2.83 13.62 -43.03
C LYS A 202 -2.24 12.21 -43.04
N MET A 203 -1.46 11.86 -42.02
CA MET A 203 -0.91 10.51 -41.85
C MET A 203 -2.02 9.50 -41.58
N PHE A 204 -2.91 9.77 -40.60
CA PHE A 204 -4.05 8.88 -40.32
C PHE A 204 -5.00 8.72 -41.52
N SER A 205 -5.14 9.71 -42.40
CA SER A 205 -6.02 9.59 -43.59
C SER A 205 -5.51 8.62 -44.68
N ASN A 206 -4.27 8.09 -44.57
CA ASN A 206 -3.63 7.25 -45.59
C ASN A 206 -3.62 5.76 -45.18
N ASN A 207 -4.13 4.85 -46.02
CA ASN A 207 -4.23 3.43 -45.68
C ASN A 207 -2.91 2.62 -45.77
N ASP A 208 -1.76 3.28 -45.98
CA ASP A 208 -0.43 2.64 -45.91
C ASP A 208 -0.06 2.27 -44.46
N PRO A 209 0.19 0.98 -44.14
CA PRO A 209 0.54 0.53 -42.79
C PRO A 209 1.80 1.20 -42.20
N ILE A 210 2.74 1.66 -43.04
CA ILE A 210 3.92 2.40 -42.57
C ILE A 210 3.50 3.80 -42.11
N MET A 211 2.66 4.50 -42.89
CA MET A 211 2.13 5.82 -42.51
C MET A 211 1.20 5.74 -41.29
N GLN A 212 0.44 4.65 -41.12
CA GLN A 212 -0.36 4.41 -39.91
C GLN A 212 0.52 4.14 -38.67
N SER A 213 1.61 3.39 -38.84
CA SER A 213 2.61 3.17 -37.76
C SER A 213 3.29 4.49 -37.35
N ASP A 214 3.68 5.31 -38.33
CA ASP A 214 4.28 6.62 -38.08
C ASP A 214 3.28 7.62 -37.46
N ALA A 215 2.01 7.56 -37.87
CA ALA A 215 0.92 8.32 -37.24
C ALA A 215 0.76 7.92 -35.76
N GLY A 216 0.68 6.62 -35.44
CA GLY A 216 0.60 6.14 -34.06
C GLY A 216 1.80 6.55 -33.21
N GLN A 217 3.02 6.54 -33.78
CA GLN A 217 4.22 7.03 -33.09
C GLN A 217 4.19 8.55 -32.85
N ASN A 218 3.70 9.34 -33.80
CA ASN A 218 3.58 10.80 -33.64
C ASN A 218 2.46 11.16 -32.67
N GLN A 219 1.31 10.47 -32.70
CA GLN A 219 0.26 10.61 -31.69
C GLN A 219 0.79 10.28 -30.30
N THR A 220 1.54 9.18 -30.14
CA THR A 220 2.17 8.79 -28.86
C THR A 220 3.12 9.87 -28.35
N ARG A 221 3.91 10.49 -29.24
CA ARG A 221 4.79 11.63 -28.88
C ARG A 221 4.01 12.87 -28.45
N MET A 222 2.92 13.20 -29.15
CA MET A 222 2.07 14.33 -28.78
C MET A 222 1.35 14.10 -27.44
N LEU A 223 0.89 12.87 -27.18
CA LEU A 223 0.31 12.46 -25.89
C LEU A 223 1.33 12.54 -24.75
N ALA A 224 2.57 12.09 -25.00
CA ALA A 224 3.68 12.26 -24.06
C ALA A 224 3.97 13.75 -23.79
N ASN A 225 4.01 14.60 -24.84
CA ASN A 225 4.21 16.04 -24.67
C ASN A 225 3.06 16.71 -23.89
N ILE A 226 1.79 16.32 -24.10
CA ILE A 226 0.65 16.77 -23.28
C ILE A 226 0.89 16.40 -21.81
N GLU A 227 1.25 15.14 -21.56
CA GLU A 227 1.40 14.63 -20.21
C GLU A 227 2.62 15.21 -19.49
N ASP A 228 3.77 15.38 -20.16
CA ASP A 228 4.95 16.04 -19.62
C ASP A 228 4.66 17.50 -19.23
N ASN A 229 3.89 18.23 -20.05
CA ASN A 229 3.46 19.60 -19.73
C ASN A 229 2.43 19.62 -18.58
N ARG A 230 1.53 18.63 -18.50
CA ARG A 230 0.59 18.47 -17.37
C ARG A 230 1.33 18.16 -16.06
N LEU A 231 2.32 17.27 -16.10
CA LEU A 231 3.12 16.85 -14.94
C LEU A 231 4.10 17.94 -14.47
N ALA A 232 4.64 18.73 -15.40
CA ALA A 232 5.33 19.98 -15.08
C ALA A 232 4.39 21.08 -14.53
N GLY A 233 3.08 20.81 -14.53
CA GLY A 233 2.02 21.73 -14.09
C GLY A 233 1.74 22.87 -15.06
N ILE A 234 2.36 22.90 -16.24
CA ILE A 234 2.26 23.98 -17.24
C ILE A 234 0.81 24.14 -17.72
N ILE A 235 0.16 23.03 -18.05
CA ILE A 235 -1.27 22.97 -18.36
C ILE A 235 -2.06 22.32 -17.22
N THR A 236 -3.33 22.69 -17.06
CA THR A 236 -4.24 22.05 -16.11
C THR A 236 -4.65 20.65 -16.57
N SER A 237 -5.14 19.82 -15.64
CA SER A 237 -5.74 18.52 -16.00
C SER A 237 -6.92 18.67 -16.97
N GLU A 238 -7.73 19.74 -16.87
CA GLU A 238 -8.85 19.96 -17.79
C GLU A 238 -8.35 20.26 -19.22
N GLU A 239 -7.36 21.15 -19.36
CA GLU A 239 -6.74 21.46 -20.66
C GLU A 239 -6.05 20.23 -21.26
N ALA A 240 -5.32 19.46 -20.45
CA ALA A 240 -4.73 18.20 -20.89
C ALA A 240 -5.78 17.22 -21.42
N GLN A 241 -6.95 17.10 -20.76
CA GLN A 241 -8.04 16.26 -21.28
C GLN A 241 -8.63 16.80 -22.59
N ARG A 242 -8.74 18.12 -22.78
CA ARG A 242 -9.19 18.72 -24.05
C ARG A 242 -8.19 18.48 -25.19
N TYR A 243 -6.90 18.62 -24.94
CA TYR A 243 -5.86 18.34 -25.96
C TYR A 243 -5.81 16.85 -26.32
N ARG A 244 -5.91 15.96 -25.33
CA ARG A 244 -6.07 14.52 -25.58
C ARG A 244 -7.27 14.27 -26.47
N GLN A 245 -8.46 14.78 -26.11
CA GLN A 245 -9.68 14.62 -26.90
C GLN A 245 -9.50 15.02 -28.36
N SER A 246 -8.84 16.16 -28.61
CA SER A 246 -8.60 16.64 -29.97
C SER A 246 -7.74 15.65 -30.80
N LEU A 247 -6.77 14.95 -30.20
CA LEU A 247 -5.99 13.91 -30.88
C LEU A 247 -6.83 12.65 -31.21
N PHE A 248 -7.73 12.24 -30.33
CA PHE A 248 -8.64 11.13 -30.62
C PHE A 248 -9.62 11.46 -31.74
N GLU A 249 -10.21 12.64 -31.70
CA GLU A 249 -11.07 13.15 -32.78
C GLU A 249 -10.29 13.18 -34.11
N THR A 250 -9.01 13.57 -34.08
CA THR A 250 -8.11 13.57 -35.25
C THR A 250 -7.85 12.16 -35.80
N ARG A 251 -7.58 11.18 -34.94
CA ARG A 251 -7.43 9.78 -35.33
C ARG A 251 -8.73 9.21 -35.89
N ALA A 252 -9.85 9.52 -35.25
CA ALA A 252 -11.18 9.08 -35.66
C ALA A 252 -11.59 9.68 -37.01
N ASP A 253 -11.33 10.97 -37.25
CA ASP A 253 -11.55 11.62 -38.55
C ASP A 253 -10.65 11.03 -39.64
N GLY A 254 -9.40 10.69 -39.31
CA GLY A 254 -8.51 9.95 -40.22
C GLY A 254 -9.07 8.56 -40.56
N ALA A 255 -9.62 7.83 -39.58
CA ALA A 255 -10.28 6.55 -39.80
C ALA A 255 -11.57 6.69 -40.64
N VAL A 256 -12.41 7.69 -40.37
CA VAL A 256 -13.57 8.04 -41.21
C VAL A 256 -13.13 8.38 -42.64
N ALA A 257 -12.04 9.13 -42.83
CA ALA A 257 -11.49 9.42 -44.14
C ALA A 257 -11.00 8.15 -44.87
N ARG A 258 -10.40 7.18 -44.17
CA ARG A 258 -10.05 5.87 -44.77
C ARG A 258 -11.29 5.07 -45.16
N ILE A 259 -12.34 5.01 -44.32
CA ILE A 259 -13.61 4.34 -44.66
C ILE A 259 -14.26 5.00 -45.88
N ALA A 260 -14.33 6.34 -45.90
CA ALA A 260 -14.83 7.10 -47.03
C ALA A 260 -14.03 6.82 -48.31
N ASN A 261 -12.70 6.75 -48.22
CA ASN A 261 -11.82 6.39 -49.33
C ASN A 261 -11.97 4.93 -49.79
N LEU A 262 -12.32 3.99 -48.91
CA LEU A 262 -12.65 2.61 -49.28
C LEU A 262 -13.96 2.52 -50.07
N VAL A 263 -15.00 3.25 -49.64
CA VAL A 263 -16.26 3.30 -50.40
C VAL A 263 -16.04 4.07 -51.72
N ASP A 264 -15.25 5.14 -51.70
CA ASP A 264 -14.79 5.86 -52.90
C ASP A 264 -13.89 5.00 -53.82
N ALA A 265 -13.52 3.76 -53.47
CA ALA A 265 -12.63 2.89 -54.25
C ALA A 265 -13.22 1.53 -54.70
N SER A 266 -14.46 1.18 -54.29
CA SER A 266 -15.03 -0.16 -54.52
C SER A 266 -16.52 -0.13 -54.91
N ASP A 267 -16.87 -0.70 -56.07
CA ASP A 267 -18.26 -0.88 -56.53
C ASP A 267 -19.11 -1.79 -55.59
N GLU A 268 -18.48 -2.54 -54.67
CA GLU A 268 -19.20 -3.44 -53.75
C GLU A 268 -19.94 -2.70 -52.63
N TYR A 269 -19.57 -1.44 -52.37
CA TYR A 269 -20.05 -0.69 -51.22
C TYR A 269 -20.86 0.53 -51.64
N SER A 270 -21.73 0.96 -50.73
CA SER A 270 -22.69 2.02 -50.98
C SER A 270 -22.76 3.03 -49.81
N ALA A 271 -23.44 4.15 -50.00
CA ALA A 271 -23.76 5.07 -48.93
C ALA A 271 -24.82 4.51 -47.97
N VAL A 272 -25.47 3.40 -48.33
CA VAL A 272 -26.22 2.59 -47.37
C VAL A 272 -25.25 1.89 -46.40
N ASP A 273 -24.06 1.50 -46.86
CA ASP A 273 -23.03 0.94 -45.98
C ASP A 273 -22.42 2.03 -45.08
N LEU A 274 -22.23 3.27 -45.54
CA LEU A 274 -21.88 4.38 -44.65
C LEU A 274 -22.99 4.76 -43.65
N ASN A 275 -24.28 4.65 -44.03
CA ASN A 275 -25.39 4.70 -43.05
C ASN A 275 -25.24 3.58 -42.02
N ASN A 276 -24.97 2.34 -42.46
CA ASN A 276 -24.83 1.21 -41.56
C ASN A 276 -23.62 1.42 -40.63
N VAL A 277 -22.47 1.90 -41.13
CA VAL A 277 -21.28 2.24 -40.32
C VAL A 277 -21.66 3.23 -39.21
N ARG A 278 -22.45 4.25 -39.55
CA ARG A 278 -22.97 5.24 -38.59
C ARG A 278 -23.93 4.61 -37.58
N ASP A 279 -24.91 3.82 -38.02
CA ASP A 279 -25.88 3.10 -37.17
C ASP A 279 -25.19 2.15 -36.20
N VAL A 280 -24.09 1.53 -36.63
CA VAL A 280 -23.25 0.64 -35.83
C VAL A 280 -22.49 1.40 -34.77
N ILE A 281 -21.86 2.52 -35.14
CA ILE A 281 -21.14 3.36 -34.20
C ILE A 281 -22.12 3.96 -33.17
N GLN A 282 -23.32 4.40 -33.59
CA GLN A 282 -24.41 4.79 -32.69
C GLN A 282 -24.78 3.69 -31.68
N ARG A 283 -24.74 2.43 -32.11
CA ARG A 283 -25.06 1.26 -31.28
C ARG A 283 -23.83 0.68 -30.57
N ASN A 284 -22.72 1.41 -30.51
CA ASN A 284 -21.44 1.00 -29.93
C ASN A 284 -20.97 -0.37 -30.46
N GLY A 285 -20.78 -0.46 -31.78
CA GLY A 285 -20.47 -1.72 -32.45
C GLY A 285 -21.63 -2.70 -32.55
N GLY A 286 -22.84 -2.31 -32.12
CA GLY A 286 -24.06 -3.09 -32.31
C GLY A 286 -24.41 -3.19 -33.79
N GLY A 287 -24.02 -4.31 -34.41
CA GLY A 287 -24.10 -4.55 -35.85
C GLY A 287 -22.78 -4.32 -36.59
N LEU A 288 -21.64 -4.16 -35.91
CA LEU A 288 -20.31 -4.05 -36.52
C LEU A 288 -20.00 -5.23 -37.43
N THR A 289 -20.42 -6.43 -37.00
CA THR A 289 -20.39 -7.67 -37.78
C THR A 289 -21.25 -7.64 -39.04
N ASP A 290 -22.19 -6.70 -39.13
CA ASP A 290 -23.13 -6.52 -40.23
C ASP A 290 -22.57 -5.55 -41.30
N LEU A 291 -21.40 -4.94 -41.05
CA LEU A 291 -20.63 -4.13 -42.00
C LEU A 291 -19.66 -4.99 -42.83
N PRO A 292 -19.13 -4.49 -43.97
CA PRO A 292 -18.09 -5.19 -44.73
C PRO A 292 -16.75 -5.29 -43.99
N GLU A 293 -16.06 -6.44 -44.05
CA GLU A 293 -14.81 -6.70 -43.30
C GLU A 293 -13.69 -5.66 -43.52
N GLU A 294 -13.55 -5.11 -44.74
CA GLU A 294 -12.57 -4.05 -45.04
C GLU A 294 -12.86 -2.75 -44.26
N MET A 295 -14.14 -2.46 -44.02
CA MET A 295 -14.56 -1.38 -43.15
C MET A 295 -14.54 -1.80 -41.69
N GLN A 296 -14.87 -3.06 -41.35
CA GLN A 296 -14.85 -3.54 -39.96
C GLN A 296 -13.50 -3.26 -39.30
N ALA A 297 -12.36 -3.45 -39.97
CA ALA A 297 -11.06 -3.16 -39.36
C ALA A 297 -10.91 -1.68 -38.94
N ILE A 298 -11.39 -0.74 -39.76
CA ILE A 298 -11.26 0.70 -39.54
C ILE A 298 -12.38 1.22 -38.63
N VAL A 299 -13.56 0.62 -38.69
CA VAL A 299 -14.71 0.94 -37.83
C VAL A 299 -14.51 0.32 -36.43
N SER A 300 -13.87 -0.84 -36.32
CA SER A 300 -13.27 -1.35 -35.08
C SER A 300 -12.19 -0.42 -34.58
N GLU A 301 -11.32 0.15 -35.41
CA GLU A 301 -10.36 1.16 -34.92
C GLU A 301 -11.06 2.40 -34.32
N ILE A 302 -12.33 2.65 -34.66
CA ILE A 302 -13.15 3.72 -34.08
C ILE A 302 -13.96 3.26 -32.84
N ILE A 303 -14.45 2.02 -32.82
CA ILE A 303 -15.25 1.46 -31.71
C ILE A 303 -14.35 0.91 -30.60
N ASP A 304 -13.35 0.13 -30.99
CA ASP A 304 -12.22 -0.31 -30.19
C ASP A 304 -11.13 0.77 -30.15
N MET A 305 -11.44 2.03 -30.50
CA MET A 305 -10.60 3.17 -30.19
C MET A 305 -10.51 3.24 -28.66
N GLU A 306 -9.41 2.77 -28.09
CA GLU A 306 -9.22 2.71 -26.64
C GLU A 306 -8.99 4.11 -26.06
N VAL A 307 -10.08 4.86 -25.95
CA VAL A 307 -10.25 6.06 -25.13
C VAL A 307 -9.56 5.86 -23.77
N VAL A 308 -9.67 4.66 -23.19
CA VAL A 308 -9.09 4.29 -21.90
C VAL A 308 -7.57 4.51 -21.80
N ASN A 309 -6.79 4.12 -22.81
CA ASN A 309 -5.32 4.06 -22.70
C ASN A 309 -4.61 5.36 -23.08
N GLU A 310 -5.27 6.22 -23.85
CA GLU A 310 -4.70 7.48 -24.34
C GLU A 310 -5.33 8.72 -23.64
N PHE A 311 -6.44 8.60 -22.88
CA PHE A 311 -7.00 9.65 -21.98
C PHE A 311 -6.54 9.56 -20.51
N SER A 312 -5.75 8.55 -20.15
CA SER A 312 -5.39 8.24 -18.76
C SER A 312 -4.45 9.29 -18.12
N GLY A 313 -5.05 10.38 -17.62
CA GLY A 313 -4.49 11.22 -16.57
C GLY A 313 -5.21 10.98 -15.23
N ASP A 314 -4.84 11.75 -14.20
CA ASP A 314 -5.29 11.52 -12.81
C ASP A 314 -6.80 11.75 -12.55
N GLU A 315 -7.49 12.43 -13.46
CA GLU A 315 -8.94 12.67 -13.37
C GLU A 315 -9.72 11.46 -13.91
N PRO A 316 -10.75 10.95 -13.20
CA PRO A 316 -11.59 9.86 -13.69
C PRO A 316 -12.43 10.36 -14.87
N VAL A 317 -11.88 10.21 -16.07
CA VAL A 317 -12.59 10.41 -17.32
C VAL A 317 -13.75 9.42 -17.35
N ASP A 318 -14.97 9.94 -17.45
CA ASP A 318 -16.13 9.13 -17.81
C ASP A 318 -15.92 8.64 -19.24
N VAL A 319 -15.27 7.48 -19.37
CA VAL A 319 -14.94 6.83 -20.64
C VAL A 319 -16.22 6.63 -21.46
N GLN A 320 -17.35 6.31 -20.82
CA GLN A 320 -18.63 6.15 -21.49
C GLN A 320 -19.06 7.48 -22.14
N ARG A 321 -18.99 8.60 -21.40
CA ARG A 321 -19.34 9.94 -21.90
C ARG A 321 -18.39 10.42 -22.99
N VAL A 322 -17.08 10.26 -22.81
CA VAL A 322 -16.08 10.69 -23.80
C VAL A 322 -16.15 9.83 -25.07
N PHE A 323 -16.33 8.53 -24.91
CA PHE A 323 -16.62 7.64 -26.03
C PHE A 323 -17.92 8.06 -26.74
N SER A 324 -18.99 8.39 -26.02
CA SER A 324 -20.22 8.94 -26.64
C SER A 324 -20.05 10.30 -27.32
N GLN A 325 -19.13 11.15 -26.85
CA GLN A 325 -18.76 12.39 -27.55
C GLN A 325 -18.00 12.07 -28.85
N ILE A 326 -17.06 11.12 -28.82
CA ILE A 326 -16.33 10.65 -30.00
C ILE A 326 -17.27 9.95 -31.00
N GLN A 327 -18.20 9.11 -30.53
CA GLN A 327 -19.27 8.53 -31.36
C GLN A 327 -20.06 9.65 -32.06
N THR A 328 -20.50 10.68 -31.33
CA THR A 328 -21.27 11.81 -31.88
C THR A 328 -20.45 12.60 -32.93
N HIS A 329 -19.16 12.81 -32.70
CA HIS A 329 -18.24 13.46 -33.64
C HIS A 329 -18.07 12.62 -34.92
N VAL A 330 -17.75 11.34 -34.74
CA VAL A 330 -17.62 10.35 -35.82
C VAL A 330 -18.88 10.23 -36.66
N GLU A 331 -20.06 10.19 -36.03
CA GLU A 331 -21.35 10.19 -36.75
C GLU A 331 -21.53 11.43 -37.64
N THR A 332 -21.03 12.58 -37.18
CA THR A 332 -21.08 13.84 -37.92
C THR A 332 -20.14 13.79 -39.12
N SER A 333 -18.90 13.34 -38.93
CA SER A 333 -17.93 13.12 -40.01
C SER A 333 -18.38 12.06 -41.02
N LEU A 334 -18.98 10.95 -40.55
CA LEU A 334 -19.56 9.91 -41.40
C LEU A 334 -20.75 10.43 -42.21
N SER A 335 -21.62 11.26 -41.62
CA SER A 335 -22.74 11.87 -42.35
C SER A 335 -22.25 12.74 -43.51
N ALA A 336 -21.13 13.45 -43.33
CA ALA A 336 -20.49 14.24 -44.38
C ALA A 336 -19.84 13.37 -45.46
N ALA A 337 -19.15 12.28 -45.08
CA ALA A 337 -18.61 11.29 -46.01
C ALA A 337 -19.72 10.62 -46.84
N GLN A 338 -20.79 10.18 -46.16
CA GLN A 338 -21.95 9.53 -46.76
C GLN A 338 -22.63 10.41 -47.82
N ALA A 339 -22.77 11.71 -47.57
CA ALA A 339 -23.37 12.63 -48.55
C ALA A 339 -22.54 12.73 -49.84
N ARG A 340 -21.20 12.72 -49.73
CA ARG A 340 -20.26 12.68 -50.87
C ARG A 340 -20.34 11.35 -51.62
N VAL A 341 -20.36 10.26 -50.89
CA VAL A 341 -20.31 8.89 -51.39
C VAL A 341 -21.64 8.45 -52.03
N SER A 342 -22.79 8.90 -51.50
CA SER A 342 -24.12 8.74 -52.13
C SER A 342 -24.18 9.34 -53.53
N ALA A 343 -23.49 10.47 -53.71
CA ALA A 343 -23.40 11.15 -54.99
C ALA A 343 -22.47 10.42 -55.98
N LYS A 344 -21.61 9.52 -55.49
CA LYS A 344 -20.72 8.66 -56.29
C LYS A 344 -21.37 7.34 -56.72
N GLU A 345 -22.03 6.57 -55.83
CA GLU A 345 -22.62 5.28 -56.30
C GLU A 345 -23.85 5.45 -57.17
N SER A 346 -24.51 6.60 -57.06
CA SER A 346 -25.48 7.06 -58.06
C SER A 346 -24.90 7.11 -59.49
N ALA A 347 -23.56 7.08 -59.64
CA ALA A 347 -22.83 6.92 -60.89
C ALA A 347 -22.17 5.53 -61.10
N GLU A 348 -21.99 4.71 -60.05
CA GLU A 348 -21.28 3.40 -60.11
C GLU A 348 -22.17 2.15 -60.08
N ALA A 349 -23.48 2.25 -59.79
CA ALA A 349 -24.40 1.11 -59.60
C ALA A 349 -24.58 0.19 -60.83
N ALA A 350 -23.52 -0.56 -61.19
CA ALA A 350 -23.34 -1.29 -62.44
C ALA A 350 -22.49 -2.59 -62.34
N SER A 351 -21.95 -3.02 -61.16
CA SER A 351 -21.12 -4.25 -60.95
C SER A 351 -20.98 -4.68 -59.45
N GLN A 352 -21.00 -5.99 -59.06
CA GLN A 352 -20.70 -6.56 -57.70
C GLN A 352 -20.42 -8.11 -57.70
N THR A 353 -19.87 -8.74 -56.62
CA THR A 353 -19.49 -10.20 -56.59
C THR A 353 -20.06 -11.17 -55.50
N GLU A 354 -19.30 -11.57 -54.46
CA GLU A 354 -19.25 -13.00 -54.02
C GLU A 354 -19.70 -13.36 -52.58
N THR A 355 -18.82 -13.38 -51.58
CA THR A 355 -18.90 -14.27 -50.37
C THR A 355 -20.20 -14.19 -49.56
N GLN A 356 -20.81 -13.01 -49.54
CA GLN A 356 -22.14 -12.68 -49.01
C GLN A 356 -23.28 -13.64 -49.48
N LYS A 357 -23.05 -14.44 -50.53
CA LYS A 357 -23.94 -15.50 -51.00
C LYS A 357 -24.32 -16.52 -49.91
N THR A 358 -23.44 -16.92 -48.99
CA THR A 358 -23.74 -18.03 -48.05
C THR A 358 -24.72 -17.63 -46.95
N GLN A 359 -24.60 -16.40 -46.42
CA GLN A 359 -25.58 -15.87 -45.46
C GLN A 359 -26.90 -15.54 -46.18
N LYS A 360 -26.83 -14.92 -47.38
CA LYS A 360 -27.98 -14.76 -48.29
C LYS A 360 -28.67 -16.10 -48.62
N ILE A 361 -27.97 -17.24 -48.63
CA ILE A 361 -28.55 -18.58 -48.81
C ILE A 361 -29.35 -19.01 -47.56
N LYS A 362 -28.80 -18.89 -46.35
CA LYS A 362 -29.57 -19.21 -45.12
C LYS A 362 -30.82 -18.34 -44.97
N ASP A 363 -30.69 -17.05 -45.24
CA ASP A 363 -31.81 -16.10 -45.13
C ASP A 363 -32.83 -16.33 -46.26
N LYS A 364 -32.38 -16.75 -47.45
CA LYS A 364 -33.25 -17.30 -48.51
C LYS A 364 -33.96 -18.58 -48.07
N ASP A 365 -33.28 -19.53 -47.45
CA ASP A 365 -33.85 -20.82 -47.05
C ASP A 365 -34.94 -20.61 -45.99
N ILE A 366 -34.70 -19.75 -45.00
CA ILE A 366 -35.69 -19.38 -43.98
C ILE A 366 -36.88 -18.64 -44.64
N LYS A 367 -36.62 -17.71 -45.56
CA LYS A 367 -37.68 -17.04 -46.32
C LYS A 367 -38.48 -18.02 -47.19
N ALA A 368 -37.83 -19.00 -47.81
CA ALA A 368 -38.48 -20.05 -48.60
C ALA A 368 -39.30 -21.00 -47.71
N GLN A 369 -38.82 -21.35 -46.52
CA GLN A 369 -39.59 -22.12 -45.52
C GLN A 369 -40.84 -21.36 -45.06
N ASN A 370 -40.75 -20.03 -44.87
CA ASN A 370 -41.89 -19.16 -44.57
C ASN A 370 -42.89 -19.12 -45.73
N GLU A 371 -42.42 -18.90 -46.97
CA GLU A 371 -43.27 -18.86 -48.17
C GLU A 371 -43.91 -20.22 -48.53
N ALA A 372 -43.31 -21.33 -48.08
CA ALA A 372 -43.82 -22.69 -48.25
C ALA A 372 -44.68 -23.20 -47.07
N GLY A 373 -44.82 -22.43 -45.98
CA GLY A 373 -45.58 -22.82 -44.79
C GLY A 373 -44.92 -23.93 -43.94
N LEU A 374 -43.63 -24.21 -44.15
CA LEU A 374 -42.87 -25.23 -43.41
C LEU A 374 -42.38 -24.71 -42.05
N GLU A 375 -42.15 -23.39 -41.93
CA GLU A 375 -41.64 -22.78 -40.69
C GLU A 375 -42.57 -23.01 -39.48
N PRO A 376 -43.90 -22.81 -39.56
CA PRO A 376 -44.79 -23.05 -38.42
C PRO A 376 -44.79 -24.51 -37.95
N MET A 377 -44.58 -25.46 -38.87
CA MET A 377 -44.46 -26.89 -38.55
C MET A 377 -43.14 -27.17 -37.81
N ARG A 378 -42.03 -26.60 -38.30
CA ARG A 378 -40.71 -26.68 -37.65
C ARG A 378 -40.76 -26.08 -36.24
N THR A 379 -41.37 -24.91 -36.08
CA THR A 379 -41.46 -24.19 -34.81
C THR A 379 -42.43 -24.84 -33.83
N ALA A 380 -43.49 -25.51 -34.31
CA ALA A 380 -44.31 -26.39 -33.47
C ALA A 380 -43.51 -27.61 -32.95
N PHE A 381 -42.78 -28.29 -33.84
CA PHE A 381 -41.87 -29.38 -33.46
C PHE A 381 -40.83 -28.92 -32.43
N GLU A 382 -40.14 -27.81 -32.68
CA GLU A 382 -39.07 -27.30 -31.81
C GLU A 382 -39.61 -26.98 -30.41
N ARG A 383 -40.77 -26.34 -30.31
CA ARG A 383 -41.45 -26.07 -29.03
C ARG A 383 -41.73 -27.35 -28.26
N ASP A 384 -42.31 -28.35 -28.91
CA ASP A 384 -42.76 -29.57 -28.26
C ASP A 384 -41.56 -30.46 -27.86
N ALA A 385 -40.56 -30.59 -28.73
CA ALA A 385 -39.29 -31.27 -28.44
C ALA A 385 -38.52 -30.59 -27.28
N VAL A 386 -38.42 -29.25 -27.27
CA VAL A 386 -37.81 -28.51 -26.13
C VAL A 386 -38.60 -28.71 -24.84
N GLY A 387 -39.94 -28.81 -24.91
CA GLY A 387 -40.79 -29.16 -23.77
C GLY A 387 -40.43 -30.51 -23.15
N PHE A 388 -40.29 -31.55 -23.99
CA PHE A 388 -39.87 -32.88 -23.55
C PHE A 388 -38.42 -32.90 -23.00
N ILE A 389 -37.49 -32.22 -23.67
CA ILE A 389 -36.10 -32.04 -23.21
C ILE A 389 -36.05 -31.35 -21.84
N ALA A 390 -36.85 -30.30 -21.62
CA ALA A 390 -36.93 -29.61 -20.35
C ALA A 390 -37.41 -30.53 -19.21
N ALA A 391 -38.30 -31.48 -19.50
CA ALA A 391 -38.80 -32.51 -18.59
C ALA A 391 -37.85 -33.72 -18.40
N ASN A 392 -36.70 -33.74 -19.09
CA ASN A 392 -35.78 -34.89 -19.23
C ASN A 392 -36.37 -36.11 -19.99
N ASP A 393 -37.46 -35.94 -20.72
CA ASP A 393 -38.05 -37.00 -21.55
C ASP A 393 -37.43 -36.98 -22.97
N PHE A 394 -36.17 -37.38 -23.04
CA PHE A 394 -35.44 -37.43 -24.31
C PHE A 394 -36.06 -38.43 -25.31
N GLN A 395 -36.74 -39.47 -24.83
CA GLN A 395 -37.35 -40.47 -25.70
C GLN A 395 -38.57 -39.89 -26.44
N SER A 396 -39.42 -39.12 -25.76
CA SER A 396 -40.52 -38.41 -26.42
C SER A 396 -40.01 -37.33 -27.38
N ALA A 397 -38.94 -36.60 -27.03
CA ALA A 397 -38.32 -35.64 -27.95
C ALA A 397 -37.89 -36.27 -29.29
N PHE A 398 -37.25 -37.45 -29.25
CA PHE A 398 -36.92 -38.20 -30.47
C PHE A 398 -38.15 -38.72 -31.22
N ALA A 399 -39.18 -39.20 -30.52
CA ALA A 399 -40.42 -39.63 -31.16
C ALA A 399 -41.13 -38.47 -31.90
N THR A 400 -41.12 -37.27 -31.30
CA THR A 400 -41.63 -36.04 -31.92
C THR A 400 -40.78 -35.61 -33.13
N PHE A 401 -39.47 -35.84 -33.14
CA PHE A 401 -38.63 -35.62 -34.32
C PHE A 401 -38.91 -36.64 -35.43
N ASP A 402 -39.05 -37.93 -35.10
CA ASP A 402 -39.41 -38.99 -36.05
C ASP A 402 -40.80 -38.74 -36.69
N GLU A 403 -41.74 -38.16 -35.95
CA GLU A 403 -43.07 -37.78 -36.46
C GLU A 403 -42.99 -36.53 -37.35
N PHE A 404 -42.21 -35.53 -36.95
CA PHE A 404 -41.93 -34.34 -37.75
C PHE A 404 -41.26 -34.70 -39.09
N ASP A 405 -40.19 -35.49 -39.08
CA ASP A 405 -39.48 -35.93 -40.27
C ASP A 405 -40.39 -36.70 -41.23
N LYS A 406 -41.16 -37.68 -40.74
CA LYS A 406 -42.17 -38.40 -41.55
C LYS A 406 -43.19 -37.46 -42.16
N THR A 407 -43.66 -36.48 -41.39
CA THR A 407 -44.66 -35.50 -41.84
C THR A 407 -44.09 -34.64 -42.96
N ILE A 408 -42.92 -34.03 -42.75
CA ILE A 408 -42.23 -33.16 -43.72
C ILE A 408 -41.84 -33.94 -44.99
N ASN A 409 -41.30 -35.15 -44.85
CA ASN A 409 -40.97 -36.02 -45.99
C ASN A 409 -42.22 -36.46 -46.78
N SER A 410 -43.40 -36.57 -46.16
CA SER A 410 -44.65 -36.84 -46.87
C SER A 410 -45.10 -35.69 -47.79
N LEU A 411 -44.72 -34.45 -47.47
CA LEU A 411 -45.06 -33.26 -48.26
C LEU A 411 -44.37 -33.22 -49.63
N SER A 412 -43.24 -33.94 -49.80
CA SER A 412 -42.57 -34.11 -51.10
C SER A 412 -43.49 -34.64 -52.22
N LYS A 413 -44.60 -35.29 -51.85
CA LYS A 413 -45.57 -35.92 -52.76
C LYS A 413 -46.86 -35.10 -52.93
N SER A 414 -46.99 -33.94 -52.27
CA SER A 414 -48.22 -33.15 -52.22
C SER A 414 -48.02 -31.72 -52.71
N LYS A 415 -48.95 -31.22 -53.53
CA LYS A 415 -49.03 -29.79 -53.86
C LYS A 415 -49.82 -29.07 -52.78
N ILE A 416 -49.13 -28.40 -51.85
CA ILE A 416 -49.75 -27.42 -50.95
C ILE A 416 -49.67 -26.03 -51.62
N GLY A 417 -50.83 -25.39 -51.84
CA GLY A 417 -50.91 -23.95 -52.13
C GLY A 417 -50.24 -23.46 -53.43
N ASP A 418 -50.34 -24.21 -54.53
CA ASP A 418 -49.87 -23.84 -55.88
C ASP A 418 -48.37 -23.49 -56.05
N LYS A 419 -47.53 -23.68 -55.01
CA LYS A 419 -46.06 -23.64 -55.11
C LYS A 419 -45.47 -25.01 -54.81
N GLY A 420 -44.50 -25.46 -55.62
CA GLY A 420 -43.85 -26.76 -55.43
C GLY A 420 -42.83 -26.72 -54.29
N ILE A 421 -43.02 -27.56 -53.27
CA ILE A 421 -42.03 -27.78 -52.21
C ILE A 421 -40.90 -28.66 -52.78
N THR A 422 -39.65 -28.20 -52.69
CA THR A 422 -38.49 -28.97 -53.19
C THR A 422 -37.94 -29.91 -52.13
N GLU A 423 -37.34 -31.02 -52.59
CA GLU A 423 -36.63 -31.99 -51.73
C GLU A 423 -35.46 -31.33 -50.98
N GLU A 424 -34.78 -30.37 -51.60
CA GLU A 424 -33.74 -29.55 -50.98
C GLU A 424 -34.25 -28.72 -49.79
N LEU A 425 -35.46 -28.14 -49.90
CA LEU A 425 -36.08 -27.36 -48.83
C LEU A 425 -36.57 -28.27 -47.68
N ILE A 426 -37.05 -29.47 -47.98
CA ILE A 426 -37.39 -30.50 -46.99
C ILE A 426 -36.12 -30.91 -46.23
N ASN A 427 -35.06 -31.27 -46.93
CA ASN A 427 -33.77 -31.66 -46.33
C ASN A 427 -33.16 -30.54 -45.48
N SER A 428 -33.22 -29.27 -45.93
CA SER A 428 -32.72 -28.13 -45.16
C SER A 428 -33.54 -27.88 -43.89
N THR A 429 -34.87 -28.01 -43.97
CA THR A 429 -35.79 -27.87 -42.82
C THR A 429 -35.54 -28.97 -41.78
N THR A 430 -35.48 -30.23 -42.21
CA THR A 430 -35.20 -31.39 -41.32
C THR A 430 -33.86 -31.26 -40.62
N ARG A 431 -32.79 -30.86 -41.35
CA ARG A 431 -31.46 -30.61 -40.76
C ARG A 431 -31.51 -29.55 -39.65
N ILE A 432 -32.16 -28.41 -39.91
CA ILE A 432 -32.23 -27.31 -38.92
C ILE A 432 -32.98 -27.76 -37.66
N ALA A 433 -34.12 -28.44 -37.83
CA ALA A 433 -34.91 -28.98 -36.72
C ALA A 433 -34.09 -29.96 -35.86
N ARG A 434 -33.40 -30.91 -36.51
CA ARG A 434 -32.55 -31.92 -35.85
C ARG A 434 -31.41 -31.26 -35.08
N GLN A 435 -30.69 -30.32 -35.68
CA GLN A 435 -29.57 -29.64 -35.04
C GLN A 435 -30.02 -28.86 -33.79
N ARG A 436 -31.13 -28.12 -33.86
CA ARG A 436 -31.70 -27.40 -32.71
C ARG A 436 -32.11 -28.32 -31.55
N MET A 437 -32.73 -29.46 -31.86
CA MET A 437 -33.06 -30.47 -30.85
C MET A 437 -31.78 -31.01 -30.17
N LEU A 438 -30.78 -31.39 -30.96
CA LEU A 438 -29.53 -31.96 -30.45
C LEU A 438 -28.72 -30.96 -29.61
N THR A 439 -28.67 -29.67 -29.99
CA THR A 439 -28.04 -28.63 -29.16
C THR A 439 -28.78 -28.43 -27.84
N ALA A 440 -30.12 -28.37 -27.86
CA ALA A 440 -30.92 -28.25 -26.63
C ALA A 440 -30.74 -29.46 -25.68
N MET A 441 -30.57 -30.67 -26.24
CA MET A 441 -30.23 -31.85 -25.46
C MET A 441 -28.84 -31.77 -24.82
N ILE A 442 -27.83 -31.25 -25.53
CA ILE A 442 -26.49 -31.01 -24.97
C ILE A 442 -26.57 -29.99 -23.83
N ASP A 443 -27.24 -28.85 -24.04
CA ASP A 443 -27.40 -27.79 -23.03
C ASP A 443 -28.06 -28.33 -21.76
N LYS A 444 -29.13 -29.10 -21.91
CA LYS A 444 -29.84 -29.74 -20.80
C LYS A 444 -28.98 -30.77 -20.08
N SER A 445 -28.34 -31.68 -20.82
CA SER A 445 -27.55 -32.79 -20.25
C SER A 445 -26.28 -32.32 -19.54
N THR A 446 -25.68 -31.24 -20.02
CA THR A 446 -24.47 -30.64 -19.41
C THR A 446 -24.78 -29.61 -18.34
N SER A 447 -26.05 -29.20 -18.17
CA SER A 447 -26.47 -28.07 -17.31
C SER A 447 -25.84 -28.07 -15.90
N GLY A 448 -25.80 -29.22 -15.23
CA GLY A 448 -25.25 -29.39 -13.88
C GLY A 448 -23.78 -29.85 -13.78
N LEU A 449 -23.07 -29.99 -14.90
CA LEU A 449 -21.69 -30.52 -14.94
C LEU A 449 -20.64 -29.42 -14.70
N ASN A 450 -19.46 -29.79 -14.19
CA ASN A 450 -18.28 -28.90 -14.24
C ASN A 450 -17.67 -28.87 -15.65
N SER A 451 -16.65 -28.04 -15.86
CA SER A 451 -15.98 -27.89 -17.16
C SER A 451 -15.38 -29.19 -17.69
N ALA A 452 -14.72 -29.98 -16.84
CA ALA A 452 -14.09 -31.26 -17.23
C ALA A 452 -15.13 -32.36 -17.52
N ASP A 453 -16.22 -32.42 -16.76
CA ASP A 453 -17.30 -33.39 -17.00
C ASP A 453 -18.09 -33.06 -18.28
N THR A 454 -18.20 -31.77 -18.64
CA THR A 454 -18.76 -31.32 -19.92
C THR A 454 -17.85 -31.70 -21.09
N GLU A 455 -16.52 -31.59 -20.95
CA GLU A 455 -15.57 -32.06 -21.98
C GLU A 455 -15.66 -33.59 -22.15
N ASN A 456 -15.67 -34.36 -21.05
CA ASN A 456 -15.90 -35.81 -21.10
C ASN A 456 -17.24 -36.19 -21.77
N PHE A 457 -18.30 -35.42 -21.55
CA PHE A 457 -19.60 -35.63 -22.21
C PHE A 457 -19.51 -35.38 -23.72
N MET A 458 -18.87 -34.29 -24.13
CA MET A 458 -18.74 -33.93 -25.53
C MET A 458 -17.79 -34.85 -26.29
N ASP A 459 -16.69 -35.29 -25.68
CA ASP A 459 -15.77 -36.27 -26.29
C ASP A 459 -16.51 -37.59 -26.56
N TYR A 460 -17.35 -38.06 -25.62
CA TYR A 460 -18.18 -39.24 -25.81
C TYR A 460 -19.18 -39.08 -26.97
N VAL A 461 -19.87 -37.93 -27.06
CA VAL A 461 -20.80 -37.63 -28.16
C VAL A 461 -20.06 -37.53 -29.51
N ASN A 462 -18.95 -36.80 -29.57
CA ASN A 462 -18.19 -36.56 -30.81
C ASN A 462 -17.54 -37.84 -31.36
N THR A 463 -16.99 -38.67 -30.47
CA THR A 463 -16.35 -39.96 -30.78
C THR A 463 -17.33 -41.13 -30.83
N SER A 464 -18.64 -40.86 -30.73
CA SER A 464 -19.70 -41.88 -30.81
C SER A 464 -19.57 -43.01 -29.78
N GLY A 465 -19.00 -42.71 -28.61
CA GLY A 465 -18.83 -43.61 -27.47
C GLY A 465 -17.41 -44.15 -27.24
N ASP A 466 -16.44 -43.86 -28.12
CA ASP A 466 -15.07 -44.39 -28.02
C ASP A 466 -14.21 -43.71 -26.92
N GLN A 467 -14.52 -42.45 -26.58
CA GLN A 467 -13.81 -41.66 -25.56
C GLN A 467 -14.77 -41.00 -24.56
N GLY A 468 -14.25 -40.41 -23.48
CA GLY A 468 -15.06 -39.87 -22.39
C GLY A 468 -15.63 -40.97 -21.47
N LYS A 469 -15.58 -40.76 -20.14
CA LYS A 469 -16.12 -41.73 -19.16
C LYS A 469 -17.45 -41.26 -18.60
N LEU A 470 -18.55 -41.72 -19.21
CA LEU A 470 -19.92 -41.45 -18.73
C LEU A 470 -20.55 -42.67 -18.04
N THR A 471 -21.32 -42.41 -16.99
CA THR A 471 -22.09 -43.42 -16.24
C THR A 471 -23.48 -42.89 -15.88
N GLY A 472 -24.45 -43.79 -15.74
CA GLY A 472 -25.83 -43.43 -15.37
C GLY A 472 -26.51 -42.57 -16.44
N ASP A 473 -27.38 -41.66 -16.01
CA ASP A 473 -28.30 -40.90 -16.87
C ASP A 473 -27.58 -40.05 -17.94
N PHE A 474 -26.37 -39.55 -17.64
CA PHE A 474 -25.56 -38.81 -18.61
C PHE A 474 -25.14 -39.66 -19.82
N LYS A 475 -24.82 -40.95 -19.59
CA LYS A 475 -24.51 -41.87 -20.68
C LYS A 475 -25.75 -42.13 -21.53
N THR A 476 -26.91 -42.34 -20.90
CA THR A 476 -28.20 -42.54 -21.58
C THR A 476 -28.56 -41.34 -22.48
N ALA A 477 -28.36 -40.12 -21.99
CA ALA A 477 -28.58 -38.91 -22.77
C ALA A 477 -27.60 -38.79 -23.96
N ALA A 478 -26.31 -39.04 -23.74
CA ALA A 478 -25.29 -39.00 -24.78
C ALA A 478 -25.49 -40.09 -25.86
N ASP A 479 -25.81 -41.33 -25.46
CA ASP A 479 -26.18 -42.43 -26.37
C ASP A 479 -27.37 -42.05 -27.26
N GLY A 480 -28.37 -41.33 -26.69
CA GLY A 480 -29.50 -40.79 -27.43
C GLY A 480 -29.08 -39.78 -28.50
N ILE A 481 -28.25 -38.79 -28.13
CA ILE A 481 -27.71 -37.77 -29.05
C ILE A 481 -26.92 -38.43 -30.19
N ILE A 482 -26.07 -39.41 -29.88
CA ILE A 482 -25.30 -40.17 -30.88
C ILE A 482 -26.22 -40.92 -31.85
N LYS A 483 -27.28 -41.56 -31.35
CA LYS A 483 -28.24 -42.31 -32.17
C LYS A 483 -29.03 -41.42 -33.14
N ALA A 484 -29.29 -40.17 -32.77
CA ALA A 484 -30.13 -39.26 -33.53
C ALA A 484 -29.37 -38.29 -34.44
N MET A 485 -28.04 -38.14 -34.30
CA MET A 485 -27.27 -37.24 -35.16
C MET A 485 -26.96 -37.84 -36.53
N ASP A 486 -26.87 -36.99 -37.55
CA ASP A 486 -26.22 -37.31 -38.81
C ASP A 486 -24.73 -36.98 -38.71
N LEU A 487 -23.89 -38.02 -38.67
CA LEU A 487 -22.45 -37.88 -38.48
C LEU A 487 -21.74 -37.05 -39.57
N GLY A 488 -22.30 -36.99 -40.78
CA GLY A 488 -21.73 -36.23 -41.90
C GLY A 488 -22.10 -34.75 -41.90
N ILE A 489 -23.18 -34.39 -41.20
CA ILE A 489 -23.80 -33.06 -41.29
C ILE A 489 -23.77 -32.32 -39.94
N ASP A 490 -24.09 -33.00 -38.85
CA ASP A 490 -24.36 -32.36 -37.55
C ASP A 490 -23.11 -32.30 -36.66
N ARG A 491 -22.21 -33.28 -36.77
CA ARG A 491 -21.02 -33.44 -35.90
C ARG A 491 -20.24 -32.12 -35.75
N LYS A 492 -19.92 -31.43 -36.86
CA LYS A 492 -19.14 -30.18 -36.83
C LYS A 492 -19.81 -29.08 -35.99
N GLU A 493 -21.13 -28.97 -36.06
CA GLU A 493 -21.89 -27.96 -35.31
C GLU A 493 -22.05 -28.33 -33.84
N LEU A 494 -22.28 -29.61 -33.53
CA LEU A 494 -22.36 -30.09 -32.15
C LEU A 494 -21.01 -29.99 -31.42
N THR A 495 -19.90 -30.30 -32.09
CA THR A 495 -18.54 -30.10 -31.55
C THR A 495 -18.30 -28.62 -31.25
N ARG A 496 -18.67 -27.71 -32.17
CA ARG A 496 -18.57 -26.26 -31.99
C ARG A 496 -19.39 -25.79 -30.78
N HIS A 497 -20.64 -26.25 -30.66
CA HIS A 497 -21.53 -25.90 -29.56
C HIS A 497 -21.01 -26.37 -28.19
N GLY A 498 -20.64 -27.64 -28.08
CA GLY A 498 -20.09 -28.21 -26.85
C GLY A 498 -18.81 -27.51 -26.36
N GLY A 499 -17.92 -27.13 -27.28
CA GLY A 499 -16.70 -26.37 -26.96
C GLY A 499 -17.00 -24.99 -26.34
N MET A 500 -18.04 -24.30 -26.79
CA MET A 500 -18.47 -23.02 -26.20
C MET A 500 -18.94 -23.20 -24.75
N ILE A 501 -19.70 -24.26 -24.46
CA ILE A 501 -20.23 -24.55 -23.11
C ILE A 501 -19.08 -24.84 -22.13
N ALA A 502 -18.13 -25.71 -22.50
CA ALA A 502 -16.97 -26.03 -21.68
C ALA A 502 -16.12 -24.78 -21.36
N ALA A 503 -15.85 -23.94 -22.37
CA ALA A 503 -15.11 -22.69 -22.22
C ALA A 503 -15.84 -21.64 -21.35
N ALA A 504 -17.18 -21.62 -21.35
CA ALA A 504 -17.96 -20.78 -20.45
C ALA A 504 -17.84 -21.25 -18.98
N ARG A 505 -17.99 -22.56 -18.73
CA ARG A 505 -17.91 -23.14 -17.37
C ARG A 505 -16.53 -22.94 -16.72
N ARG A 506 -15.45 -23.21 -17.47
CA ARG A 506 -14.06 -23.04 -16.99
C ARG A 506 -13.78 -21.62 -16.47
N ARG A 507 -14.30 -20.59 -17.15
CA ARG A 507 -14.17 -19.19 -16.74
C ARG A 507 -14.95 -18.85 -15.46
N GLY A 508 -16.10 -19.48 -15.23
CA GLY A 508 -16.88 -19.30 -14.00
C GLY A 508 -16.20 -19.94 -12.77
N GLU A 509 -15.67 -21.15 -12.95
CA GLU A 509 -14.96 -21.89 -11.89
C GLU A 509 -13.72 -21.14 -11.37
N GLN A 510 -12.93 -20.55 -12.27
CA GLN A 510 -11.74 -19.77 -11.91
C GLN A 510 -12.06 -18.55 -11.03
N LYS A 511 -13.09 -17.76 -11.40
CA LYS A 511 -13.50 -16.56 -10.64
C LYS A 511 -13.92 -16.87 -9.20
N ASN A 512 -14.65 -17.97 -8.99
CA ASN A 512 -15.10 -18.37 -7.65
C ASN A 512 -13.93 -18.78 -6.73
N ALA A 513 -12.88 -19.39 -7.30
CA ALA A 513 -11.69 -19.79 -6.55
C ALA A 513 -10.88 -18.58 -6.04
N GLU A 514 -10.80 -17.50 -6.82
CA GLU A 514 -10.11 -16.26 -6.45
C GLU A 514 -10.86 -15.48 -5.37
N ALA A 515 -12.18 -15.28 -5.54
CA ALA A 515 -13.02 -14.62 -4.54
C ALA A 515 -12.90 -15.27 -3.15
N THR A 516 -12.90 -16.62 -3.12
CA THR A 516 -12.74 -17.40 -1.88
C THR A 516 -11.38 -17.20 -1.21
N LYS A 517 -10.29 -16.99 -1.97
CA LYS A 517 -8.95 -16.71 -1.41
C LYS A 517 -8.90 -15.32 -0.79
N THR A 518 -9.39 -14.31 -1.50
CA THR A 518 -9.43 -12.91 -1.05
C THR A 518 -10.26 -12.74 0.21
N GLN A 519 -11.45 -13.36 0.28
CA GLN A 519 -12.30 -13.32 1.48
C GLN A 519 -11.58 -13.89 2.71
N LYS A 520 -10.87 -15.02 2.56
CA LYS A 520 -10.10 -15.63 3.67
C LYS A 520 -8.91 -14.77 4.12
N ALA A 521 -8.28 -14.03 3.22
CA ALA A 521 -7.21 -13.08 3.56
C ALA A 521 -7.76 -11.85 4.30
N ASN A 522 -8.86 -11.26 3.83
CA ASN A 522 -9.56 -10.16 4.51
C ASN A 522 -9.86 -10.49 5.97
N ILE A 523 -10.42 -11.67 6.25
CA ILE A 523 -10.77 -12.11 7.61
C ILE A 523 -9.52 -12.24 8.51
N ARG A 524 -8.39 -12.74 7.98
CA ARG A 524 -7.13 -12.80 8.74
C ARG A 524 -6.59 -11.41 9.06
N ILE A 525 -6.64 -10.47 8.12
CA ILE A 525 -6.13 -9.11 8.29
C ILE A 525 -6.98 -8.32 9.29
N SER A 526 -8.31 -8.37 9.19
CA SER A 526 -9.20 -7.64 10.11
C SER A 526 -9.16 -8.16 11.56
N THR A 527 -8.76 -9.42 11.75
CA THR A 527 -8.62 -10.05 13.08
C THR A 527 -7.20 -10.01 13.65
N GLY A 528 -6.24 -9.32 13.00
CA GLY A 528 -4.84 -9.23 13.47
C GLY A 528 -4.01 -10.50 13.28
N ARG A 529 -4.46 -11.43 12.42
CA ARG A 529 -3.89 -12.78 12.23
C ARG A 529 -3.16 -12.98 10.92
N GLY A 530 -3.11 -11.95 10.08
CA GLY A 530 -2.41 -12.05 8.80
C GLY A 530 -0.90 -12.20 9.01
N SER A 531 -0.20 -12.64 7.97
CA SER A 531 1.27 -12.65 7.97
C SER A 531 1.83 -11.94 6.74
N SER A 532 2.81 -11.05 6.94
CA SER A 532 3.59 -10.42 5.85
C SER A 532 4.32 -11.46 4.98
N THR A 533 4.61 -12.65 5.51
CA THR A 533 5.16 -13.77 4.73
C THR A 533 4.13 -14.36 3.75
N ASN A 534 2.84 -14.31 4.10
CA ASN A 534 1.73 -14.84 3.29
C ASN A 534 1.36 -13.86 2.18
N THR A 535 1.62 -14.23 0.93
CA THR A 535 1.39 -13.34 -0.22
C THR A 535 -0.06 -12.89 -0.34
N ALA A 536 -1.05 -13.74 -0.02
CA ALA A 536 -2.45 -13.33 -0.12
C ALA A 536 -2.80 -12.24 0.91
N ASP A 537 -2.23 -12.30 2.11
CA ASP A 537 -2.47 -11.30 3.15
C ASP A 537 -1.77 -9.98 2.80
N SER A 538 -0.50 -10.04 2.40
CA SER A 538 0.21 -8.84 1.93
C SER A 538 -0.41 -8.21 0.69
N THR A 539 -0.91 -8.96 -0.29
CA THR A 539 -1.59 -8.41 -1.48
C THR A 539 -2.90 -7.72 -1.12
N VAL A 540 -3.69 -8.31 -0.21
CA VAL A 540 -4.96 -7.69 0.22
C VAL A 540 -4.70 -6.43 1.04
N LEU A 541 -3.75 -6.45 1.97
CA LEU A 541 -3.38 -5.24 2.70
C LEU A 541 -2.77 -4.17 1.77
N ASP A 542 -1.98 -4.58 0.77
CA ASP A 542 -1.43 -3.68 -0.23
C ASP A 542 -2.54 -2.88 -0.89
N LYS A 543 -3.54 -3.56 -1.47
CA LYS A 543 -4.69 -2.91 -2.11
C LYS A 543 -5.49 -2.01 -1.17
N VAL A 544 -5.56 -2.33 0.13
CA VAL A 544 -6.22 -1.50 1.16
C VAL A 544 -5.41 -0.22 1.47
N VAL A 545 -4.09 -0.26 1.37
CA VAL A 545 -3.20 0.88 1.69
C VAL A 545 -2.90 1.74 0.46
N THR A 546 -2.63 1.12 -0.69
CA THR A 546 -2.20 1.80 -1.93
C THR A 546 -3.35 2.14 -2.88
N GLY A 547 -4.54 1.57 -2.67
CA GLY A 547 -5.63 1.61 -3.65
C GLY A 547 -5.34 0.82 -4.94
N GLY A 548 -4.17 0.20 -5.08
CA GLY A 548 -3.66 -0.39 -6.31
C GLY A 548 -2.45 0.33 -6.93
N ASP A 549 -1.99 1.45 -6.37
CA ASP A 549 -0.79 2.16 -6.83
C ASP A 549 0.50 1.52 -6.26
N GLU A 550 1.16 0.68 -7.06
CA GLU A 550 2.43 0.03 -6.67
C GLU A 550 3.57 1.03 -6.37
N ALA A 551 3.48 2.28 -6.86
CA ALA A 551 4.45 3.33 -6.62
C ALA A 551 4.13 4.19 -5.37
N PHE A 552 2.99 3.98 -4.71
CA PHE A 552 2.51 4.77 -3.57
C PHE A 552 3.60 5.06 -2.53
N PHE A 553 4.31 4.02 -2.07
CA PHE A 553 5.33 4.14 -1.02
C PHE A 553 6.60 4.90 -1.42
N LEU A 554 6.78 5.23 -2.71
CA LEU A 554 7.86 6.09 -3.19
C LEU A 554 7.52 7.58 -3.06
N LYS A 555 6.24 7.93 -2.90
CA LYS A 555 5.75 9.32 -2.93
C LYS A 555 5.76 9.95 -1.52
N PRO A 556 6.01 11.27 -1.36
CA PRO A 556 6.01 11.94 -0.06
C PRO A 556 4.69 11.79 0.72
N GLU A 557 3.58 11.69 0.00
CA GLU A 557 2.23 11.55 0.55
C GLU A 557 2.08 10.27 1.38
N ALA A 558 2.73 9.17 0.98
CA ALA A 558 2.69 7.93 1.75
C ALA A 558 3.30 8.10 3.14
N VAL A 559 4.39 8.88 3.26
CA VAL A 559 5.02 9.22 4.54
C VAL A 559 4.13 10.17 5.34
N ALA A 560 3.63 11.24 4.71
CA ALA A 560 2.79 12.25 5.36
C ALA A 560 1.47 11.67 5.90
N GLN A 561 0.83 10.78 5.14
CA GLN A 561 -0.45 10.15 5.49
C GLN A 561 -0.29 8.85 6.31
N ARG A 562 0.93 8.47 6.71
CA ARG A 562 1.18 7.19 7.43
C ARG A 562 0.37 7.04 8.72
N ASN A 563 -0.02 8.14 9.37
CA ASN A 563 -0.89 8.10 10.56
C ASN A 563 -2.34 7.64 10.26
N ILE A 564 -2.74 7.63 8.99
CA ILE A 564 -4.03 7.14 8.51
C ILE A 564 -3.92 5.63 8.23
N TRP A 565 -3.22 5.27 7.16
CA TRP A 565 -3.14 3.88 6.69
C TRP A 565 -2.24 2.98 7.56
N GLY A 566 -1.20 3.54 8.18
CA GLY A 566 -0.25 2.80 9.01
C GLY A 566 -0.87 2.21 10.27
N ARG A 567 -2.02 2.73 10.74
CA ARG A 567 -2.79 2.10 11.83
C ARG A 567 -3.34 0.74 11.42
N THR A 568 -3.88 0.62 10.20
CA THR A 568 -4.37 -0.66 9.64
C THR A 568 -3.25 -1.68 9.46
N VAL A 569 -2.06 -1.22 9.04
CA VAL A 569 -0.84 -2.03 8.96
C VAL A 569 -0.47 -2.55 10.35
N MET A 570 -0.32 -1.66 11.35
CA MET A 570 0.04 -2.04 12.72
C MET A 570 -1.01 -2.96 13.39
N SER A 571 -2.31 -2.74 13.17
CA SER A 571 -3.37 -3.57 13.75
C SER A 571 -3.53 -4.94 13.09
N SER A 572 -3.19 -5.06 11.80
CA SER A 572 -3.26 -6.34 11.08
C SER A 572 -2.03 -7.23 11.28
N GLY A 573 -0.90 -6.65 11.71
CA GLY A 573 0.39 -7.35 11.83
C GLY A 573 1.06 -7.66 10.49
N VAL A 574 0.49 -7.18 9.38
CA VAL A 574 0.93 -7.45 8.01
C VAL A 574 1.57 -6.19 7.42
N LEU A 575 2.58 -6.36 6.56
CA LEU A 575 3.13 -5.30 5.72
C LEU A 575 2.59 -5.42 4.27
N PRO A 576 2.31 -4.29 3.59
CA PRO A 576 1.97 -4.26 2.16
C PRO A 576 3.00 -5.00 1.30
N LEU A 577 2.56 -5.55 0.17
CA LEU A 577 3.42 -6.35 -0.72
C LEU A 577 4.40 -5.48 -1.51
N SER A 578 3.91 -4.40 -2.13
CA SER A 578 4.72 -3.47 -2.92
C SER A 578 5.78 -2.80 -2.04
N LEU A 579 5.42 -2.37 -0.83
CA LEU A 579 6.39 -1.85 0.16
C LEU A 579 7.54 -2.84 0.41
N GLN A 580 7.24 -4.12 0.65
CA GLN A 580 8.27 -5.14 0.85
C GLN A 580 9.14 -5.34 -0.40
N GLN A 581 8.54 -5.33 -1.60
CA GLN A 581 9.25 -5.45 -2.88
C GLN A 581 10.15 -4.25 -3.18
N LEU A 582 9.71 -3.02 -2.84
CA LEU A 582 10.51 -1.81 -2.98
C LEU A 582 11.71 -1.81 -2.03
N MET A 583 11.55 -2.30 -0.79
CA MET A 583 12.69 -2.49 0.12
C MET A 583 13.68 -3.54 -0.42
N ILE A 584 13.19 -4.67 -0.95
CA ILE A 584 14.06 -5.68 -1.59
C ILE A 584 14.82 -5.07 -2.77
N GLY A 585 14.14 -4.35 -3.67
CA GLY A 585 14.78 -3.65 -4.79
C GLY A 585 15.82 -2.61 -4.35
N SER A 586 15.55 -1.88 -3.26
CA SER A 586 16.49 -0.91 -2.68
C SER A 586 17.76 -1.59 -2.15
N PHE A 587 17.65 -2.77 -1.53
CA PHE A 587 18.82 -3.56 -1.15
C PHE A 587 19.60 -4.07 -2.36
N GLU A 588 18.89 -4.56 -3.39
CA GLU A 588 19.47 -5.09 -4.64
C GLU A 588 20.12 -4.02 -5.54
N GLY A 589 20.08 -2.74 -5.15
CA GLY A 589 20.73 -1.65 -5.88
C GLY A 589 19.88 -1.06 -7.01
N LYS A 590 18.56 -1.26 -6.99
CA LYS A 590 17.63 -0.61 -7.91
C LYS A 590 17.70 0.91 -7.71
N MET A 591 17.83 1.66 -8.80
CA MET A 591 17.95 3.11 -8.76
C MET A 591 16.63 3.76 -8.32
N TYR A 592 16.71 4.63 -7.32
CA TYR A 592 15.63 5.47 -6.80
C TYR A 592 16.17 6.88 -6.58
N THR A 593 15.35 7.91 -6.73
CA THR A 593 15.78 9.29 -6.42
C THR A 593 16.08 9.45 -4.92
N PRO A 594 16.90 10.45 -4.50
CA PRO A 594 17.20 10.69 -3.09
C PRO A 594 15.95 10.76 -2.20
N GLN A 595 14.91 11.47 -2.66
CA GLN A 595 13.64 11.58 -1.94
C GLN A 595 12.91 10.24 -1.82
N GLN A 596 12.90 9.42 -2.88
CA GLN A 596 12.28 8.09 -2.86
C GLN A 596 13.01 7.15 -1.89
N GLN A 597 14.34 7.20 -1.84
CA GLN A 597 15.13 6.44 -0.87
C GLN A 597 14.82 6.87 0.56
N GLN A 598 14.78 8.18 0.83
CA GLN A 598 14.38 8.74 2.13
C GLN A 598 12.97 8.29 2.53
N ASN A 599 11.99 8.35 1.62
CA ASN A 599 10.62 7.92 1.88
C ASN A 599 10.56 6.44 2.31
N LEU A 600 11.19 5.54 1.55
CA LEU A 600 11.28 4.12 1.89
C LEU A 600 11.97 3.88 3.25
N PHE A 601 13.03 4.63 3.55
CA PHE A 601 13.76 4.50 4.82
C PHE A 601 13.00 5.00 6.03
N VAL A 602 12.25 6.10 5.90
CA VAL A 602 11.37 6.60 6.96
C VAL A 602 10.27 5.58 7.24
N LEU A 603 9.68 4.99 6.21
CA LEU A 603 8.71 3.90 6.39
C LEU A 603 9.35 2.66 7.04
N TYR A 604 10.60 2.32 6.70
CA TYR A 604 11.33 1.24 7.36
C TYR A 604 11.51 1.49 8.86
N ASP A 605 12.10 2.62 9.30
CA ASP A 605 12.33 2.91 10.73
C ASP A 605 11.01 3.00 11.51
N GLN A 606 9.94 3.53 10.89
CA GLN A 606 8.60 3.58 11.51
C GLN A 606 8.00 2.19 11.76
N PHE A 607 8.18 1.23 10.84
CA PHE A 607 7.69 -0.15 11.02
C PHE A 607 8.70 -1.07 11.73
N SER A 608 9.96 -0.64 11.91
CA SER A 608 10.91 -1.34 12.79
C SER A 608 10.69 -1.05 14.27
N ARG A 609 9.94 0.02 14.60
CA ARG A 609 9.73 0.53 15.97
C ARG A 609 8.24 0.66 16.36
N VAL A 610 7.43 -0.36 16.06
CA VAL A 610 6.00 -0.34 16.37
C VAL A 610 5.76 -0.68 17.86
N PRO A 611 5.02 0.14 18.63
CA PRO A 611 4.62 -0.23 19.99
C PRO A 611 3.77 -1.50 19.99
N SER A 612 4.08 -2.43 20.88
CA SER A 612 3.34 -3.68 21.05
C SER A 612 1.91 -3.42 21.51
N THR A 613 0.96 -4.13 20.90
CA THR A 613 -0.48 -4.05 21.23
C THR A 613 -0.87 -4.82 22.48
N ASP A 614 0.03 -5.64 23.04
CA ASP A 614 -0.18 -6.45 24.25
C ASP A 614 -0.13 -5.65 25.58
N GLY A 615 -0.03 -4.32 25.51
CA GLY A 615 0.04 -3.45 26.68
C GLY A 615 1.37 -3.50 27.45
N SER A 616 2.36 -4.29 27.01
CA SER A 616 3.66 -4.42 27.69
C SER A 616 4.58 -3.19 27.55
N GLY A 617 4.25 -2.27 26.64
CA GLY A 617 5.13 -1.16 26.26
C GLY A 617 6.36 -1.58 25.44
N SER A 618 6.47 -2.87 25.09
CA SER A 618 7.56 -3.40 24.25
C SER A 618 7.49 -2.85 22.82
N VAL A 619 8.61 -2.91 22.09
CA VAL A 619 8.69 -2.49 20.69
C VAL A 619 8.85 -3.72 19.79
N VAL A 620 7.99 -3.81 18.77
CA VAL A 620 7.95 -4.88 17.76
C VAL A 620 8.52 -4.37 16.44
N ASN A 621 9.38 -5.16 15.80
CA ASN A 621 9.81 -4.92 14.43
C ASN A 621 8.94 -5.72 13.45
N MET A 622 8.11 -5.05 12.66
CA MET A 622 7.24 -5.73 11.69
C MET A 622 8.03 -6.36 10.53
N TRP A 623 9.25 -5.89 10.25
CA TRP A 623 10.11 -6.42 9.19
C TRP A 623 10.74 -7.77 9.54
N HIS A 624 10.84 -8.11 10.84
CA HIS A 624 11.41 -9.39 11.27
C HIS A 624 10.60 -10.61 10.81
N ASN A 625 9.29 -10.44 10.55
CA ASN A 625 8.37 -11.43 10.00
C ASN A 625 7.90 -11.10 8.57
N SER A 626 8.70 -10.32 7.82
CA SER A 626 8.41 -9.95 6.43
C SER A 626 9.07 -10.89 5.42
N LYS A 627 8.90 -10.61 4.13
CA LYS A 627 9.60 -11.30 3.03
C LYS A 627 11.09 -10.94 2.93
N LEU A 628 11.59 -9.99 3.73
CA LEU A 628 13.01 -9.64 3.77
C LEU A 628 13.86 -10.75 4.43
N THR A 629 15.05 -10.98 3.88
CA THR A 629 16.06 -11.87 4.47
C THR A 629 16.69 -11.25 5.73
N ALA A 630 17.43 -12.07 6.50
CA ALA A 630 18.20 -11.57 7.64
C ALA A 630 19.26 -10.53 7.22
N GLU A 631 19.92 -10.74 6.07
CA GLU A 631 20.90 -9.79 5.52
C GLU A 631 20.24 -8.47 5.08
N GLN A 632 19.07 -8.53 4.42
CA GLN A 632 18.31 -7.34 4.02
C GLN A 632 17.86 -6.52 5.25
N ASN A 633 17.26 -7.18 6.24
CA ASN A 633 16.90 -6.53 7.51
C ASN A 633 18.14 -5.97 8.24
N GLY A 634 19.25 -6.70 8.25
CA GLY A 634 20.52 -6.24 8.82
C GLY A 634 21.09 -5.01 8.11
N PHE A 635 20.99 -4.92 6.78
CA PHE A 635 21.35 -3.71 6.04
C PHE A 635 20.49 -2.51 6.45
N PHE A 636 19.16 -2.65 6.40
CA PHE A 636 18.25 -1.54 6.70
C PHE A 636 18.33 -1.07 8.15
N GLU A 637 18.43 -1.97 9.13
CA GLU A 637 18.59 -1.57 10.54
C GLU A 637 20.00 -1.01 10.84
N ALA A 638 21.05 -1.46 10.13
CA ALA A 638 22.35 -0.81 10.22
C ALA A 638 22.30 0.62 9.65
N MET A 639 21.58 0.82 8.55
CA MET A 639 21.46 2.14 7.92
C MET A 639 20.65 3.10 8.79
N THR A 640 19.49 2.69 9.34
CA THR A 640 18.76 3.53 10.32
C THR A 640 19.59 3.83 11.56
N SER A 641 20.50 2.94 11.95
CA SER A 641 21.44 3.18 13.05
C SER A 641 22.52 4.21 12.70
N ILE A 642 23.18 4.10 11.53
CA ILE A 642 24.24 5.03 11.09
C ILE A 642 23.69 6.43 10.80
N VAL A 643 22.53 6.50 10.16
CA VAL A 643 21.87 7.75 9.73
C VAL A 643 21.45 8.60 10.93
N LYS A 644 21.19 8.00 12.10
CA LYS A 644 20.95 8.73 13.37
C LYS A 644 22.15 9.52 13.88
N PHE A 645 23.36 9.19 13.42
CA PHE A 645 24.60 9.92 13.77
C PHE A 645 25.10 10.84 12.65
N ARG A 646 24.78 10.54 11.38
CA ARG A 646 25.22 11.32 10.20
C ARG A 646 24.19 12.31 9.66
N GLY A 647 22.89 12.09 9.90
CA GLY A 647 21.79 12.87 9.31
C GLY A 647 21.10 12.14 8.16
N TYR A 648 19.78 12.35 8.02
CA TYR A 648 18.94 11.73 6.97
C TYR A 648 19.15 12.33 5.57
N GLU A 649 19.72 13.54 5.50
CA GLU A 649 20.02 14.24 4.25
C GLU A 649 21.09 13.48 3.43
N ASP A 650 22.12 12.94 4.11
CA ASP A 650 23.21 12.18 3.50
C ASP A 650 22.87 10.70 3.22
N LEU A 651 21.64 10.24 3.48
CA LEU A 651 21.24 8.83 3.39
C LEU A 651 21.72 8.10 2.11
N PRO A 652 21.54 8.65 0.88
CA PRO A 652 22.01 7.99 -0.33
C PRO A 652 23.53 7.75 -0.35
N GLN A 653 24.31 8.78 0.02
CA GLN A 653 25.77 8.69 0.10
C GLN A 653 26.21 7.71 1.19
N VAL A 654 25.54 7.69 2.34
CA VAL A 654 25.79 6.72 3.42
C VAL A 654 25.55 5.28 2.96
N MET A 655 24.46 5.04 2.23
CA MET A 655 24.16 3.71 1.67
C MET A 655 25.24 3.26 0.68
N ASP A 656 25.67 4.14 -0.22
CA ASP A 656 26.68 3.81 -1.23
C ASP A 656 28.09 3.65 -0.65
N ASP A 657 28.49 4.50 0.31
CA ASP A 657 29.70 4.34 1.14
C ASP A 657 29.73 2.94 1.80
N VAL A 658 28.62 2.56 2.44
CA VAL A 658 28.51 1.27 3.13
C VAL A 658 28.57 0.11 2.14
N ARG A 659 27.80 0.16 1.05
CA ARG A 659 27.82 -0.87 0.01
C ARG A 659 29.23 -1.05 -0.56
N GLY A 660 29.91 0.05 -0.92
CA GLY A 660 31.27 0.02 -1.46
C GLY A 660 32.28 -0.56 -0.47
N MET A 661 32.20 -0.18 0.81
CA MET A 661 33.07 -0.72 1.86
C MET A 661 32.77 -2.20 2.17
N TYR A 662 31.50 -2.63 2.18
CA TYR A 662 31.10 -4.02 2.39
C TYR A 662 31.52 -4.93 1.23
N GLN A 663 31.46 -4.43 -0.01
CA GLN A 663 31.98 -5.11 -1.19
C GLN A 663 33.52 -5.22 -1.16
N ASN A 664 34.23 -4.25 -0.59
CA ASN A 664 35.69 -4.31 -0.39
C ASN A 664 36.08 -5.16 0.83
N LYS A 665 35.94 -6.49 0.68
CA LYS A 665 36.13 -7.48 1.76
C LYS A 665 37.48 -7.40 2.47
N GLU A 666 38.58 -7.06 1.80
CA GLU A 666 39.88 -6.93 2.46
C GLU A 666 39.99 -5.65 3.30
N ALA A 667 39.48 -4.51 2.81
CA ALA A 667 39.43 -3.28 3.61
C ALA A 667 38.52 -3.45 4.85
N LEU A 668 37.34 -4.06 4.66
CA LEU A 668 36.43 -4.38 5.76
C LEU A 668 37.08 -5.30 6.80
N LYS A 669 37.77 -6.37 6.37
CA LYS A 669 38.47 -7.32 7.24
C LYS A 669 39.58 -6.67 8.07
N ILE A 670 40.38 -5.78 7.46
CA ILE A 670 41.41 -4.99 8.18
C ILE A 670 40.75 -4.11 9.26
N LYS A 671 39.66 -3.43 8.90
CA LYS A 671 38.90 -2.55 9.80
C LYS A 671 38.26 -3.32 10.96
N THR A 672 37.64 -4.46 10.67
CA THR A 672 37.08 -5.39 11.67
C THR A 672 38.16 -5.88 12.63
N ALA A 673 39.33 -6.29 12.15
CA ALA A 673 40.43 -6.73 13.01
C ALA A 673 40.99 -5.60 13.90
N SER A 674 40.98 -4.35 13.41
CA SER A 674 41.39 -3.17 14.20
C SER A 674 40.39 -2.85 15.34
N MET A 675 39.08 -2.99 15.08
CA MET A 675 38.03 -2.76 16.09
C MET A 675 37.90 -3.92 17.09
N PHE A 676 38.06 -5.16 16.61
CA PHE A 676 37.87 -6.39 17.36
C PHE A 676 39.14 -7.26 17.28
N PRO A 677 40.22 -6.88 18.00
CA PRO A 677 41.50 -7.60 17.95
C PRO A 677 41.39 -9.05 18.45
N ASP A 678 40.51 -9.31 19.41
CA ASP A 678 40.19 -10.64 19.92
C ASP A 678 39.27 -11.45 18.97
N GLY A 679 38.88 -10.87 17.83
CA GLY A 679 38.06 -11.49 16.79
C GLY A 679 36.56 -11.17 16.93
N LEU A 680 35.91 -10.91 15.77
CA LEU A 680 34.48 -10.60 15.68
C LEU A 680 33.59 -11.69 16.29
N ASN A 681 33.98 -12.96 16.18
CA ASN A 681 33.24 -14.09 16.75
C ASN A 681 33.17 -14.03 18.28
N ASN A 682 34.27 -13.66 18.95
CA ASN A 682 34.29 -13.55 20.41
C ASN A 682 33.40 -12.39 20.89
N PHE A 683 33.44 -11.25 20.20
CA PHE A 683 32.48 -10.17 20.42
C PHE A 683 31.01 -10.63 20.26
N MET A 684 30.70 -11.42 19.23
CA MET A 684 29.34 -11.92 19.03
C MET A 684 28.87 -12.85 20.16
N ILE A 685 29.77 -13.67 20.75
CA ILE A 685 29.45 -14.46 21.95
C ILE A 685 29.05 -13.54 23.11
N GLU A 686 29.89 -12.55 23.44
CA GLU A 686 29.66 -11.59 24.53
C GLU A 686 28.46 -10.66 24.30
N ALA A 687 28.08 -10.42 23.04
CA ALA A 687 26.93 -9.60 22.68
C ALA A 687 25.60 -10.36 22.68
N THR A 688 25.62 -11.69 22.57
CA THR A 688 24.40 -12.52 22.40
C THR A 688 24.14 -13.51 23.55
N THR A 689 24.97 -13.50 24.60
CA THR A 689 24.78 -14.34 25.79
C THR A 689 24.10 -13.59 26.93
N ASP A 690 22.90 -14.03 27.34
CA ASP A 690 22.19 -13.52 28.53
C ASP A 690 22.77 -14.16 29.82
N GLY A 691 23.90 -13.65 30.33
CA GLY A 691 24.39 -13.98 31.68
C GLY A 691 25.85 -13.62 31.96
N PRO A 692 26.28 -13.55 33.24
CA PRO A 692 27.66 -13.22 33.58
C PRO A 692 28.62 -14.41 33.40
N MET A 693 29.52 -14.30 32.41
CA MET A 693 30.84 -14.97 32.32
C MET A 693 30.98 -16.50 32.45
N LEU A 694 29.92 -17.31 32.56
CA LEU A 694 30.04 -18.78 32.58
C LEU A 694 28.93 -19.49 31.78
N GLY A 695 29.13 -19.67 30.47
CA GLY A 695 28.26 -20.47 29.63
C GLY A 695 28.66 -20.55 28.15
N SER A 696 29.26 -21.68 27.74
CA SER A 696 29.58 -22.05 26.34
C SER A 696 30.55 -21.14 25.58
N ASP A 697 31.84 -21.51 25.54
CA ASP A 697 32.89 -20.89 24.72
C ASP A 697 32.70 -21.05 23.20
N ILE A 698 31.59 -21.66 22.75
CA ILE A 698 31.28 -21.93 21.35
C ILE A 698 30.19 -20.95 20.88
N PRO A 699 30.47 -20.07 19.89
CA PRO A 699 29.45 -19.21 19.32
C PRO A 699 28.39 -20.04 18.63
N ASN A 700 27.11 -19.71 18.83
CA ASN A 700 26.07 -20.34 18.04
C ASN A 700 26.22 -19.90 16.56
N PRO A 701 26.48 -20.83 15.62
CA PRO A 701 26.79 -20.46 14.24
C PRO A 701 25.59 -19.83 13.53
N ASN A 702 24.36 -20.12 13.93
CA ASN A 702 23.16 -19.53 13.33
C ASN A 702 22.97 -18.07 13.77
N ILE A 703 23.14 -17.78 15.07
CA ILE A 703 23.11 -16.39 15.57
C ILE A 703 24.25 -15.58 14.94
N VAL A 704 25.45 -16.15 14.83
CA VAL A 704 26.59 -15.53 14.15
C VAL A 704 26.26 -15.22 12.68
N ASN A 705 25.69 -16.17 11.93
CA ASN A 705 25.35 -15.94 10.52
C ASN A 705 24.27 -14.88 10.33
N ASP A 706 23.25 -14.81 11.20
CA ASP A 706 22.18 -13.80 11.13
C ASP A 706 22.67 -12.41 11.58
N MET A 707 23.53 -12.32 12.60
CA MET A 707 23.99 -11.03 13.18
C MET A 707 25.21 -10.44 12.46
N LYS A 708 26.04 -11.28 11.83
CA LYS A 708 27.31 -10.84 11.22
C LYS A 708 27.12 -9.77 10.13
N PRO A 709 26.20 -9.90 9.15
CA PRO A 709 26.01 -8.85 8.13
C PRO A 709 25.66 -7.50 8.74
N TYR A 710 24.76 -7.46 9.74
CA TYR A 710 24.41 -6.25 10.48
C TYR A 710 25.65 -5.56 11.09
N ILE A 711 26.49 -6.33 11.79
CA ILE A 711 27.71 -5.79 12.41
C ILE A 711 28.72 -5.34 11.35
N GLU A 712 28.88 -6.10 10.26
CA GLU A 712 29.74 -5.75 9.14
C GLU A 712 29.26 -4.46 8.42
N TYR A 713 27.96 -4.21 8.29
CA TYR A 713 27.42 -2.95 7.80
C TYR A 713 27.65 -1.78 8.76
N LEU A 714 27.53 -1.96 10.08
CA LEU A 714 27.89 -0.93 11.06
C LEU A 714 29.39 -0.59 11.00
N ILE A 715 30.26 -1.60 10.90
CA ILE A 715 31.70 -1.41 10.70
C ILE A 715 31.97 -0.68 9.38
N ALA A 716 31.32 -1.08 8.29
CA ALA A 716 31.42 -0.41 7.00
C ALA A 716 31.07 1.08 7.11
N GLY A 717 29.97 1.41 7.78
CA GLY A 717 29.47 2.77 8.03
C GLY A 717 30.27 3.65 9.01
N ASN A 718 31.42 3.19 9.51
CA ASN A 718 32.25 3.88 10.52
C ASN A 718 31.56 4.06 11.89
N ALA A 719 30.64 3.16 12.30
CA ALA A 719 30.09 3.20 13.65
C ALA A 719 31.20 2.99 14.71
N GLY A 720 31.09 3.67 15.85
CA GLY A 720 32.02 3.53 16.97
C GLY A 720 31.93 2.15 17.61
N LYS A 721 33.03 1.63 18.18
CA LYS A 721 33.05 0.30 18.82
C LYS A 721 32.00 0.17 19.93
N GLU A 722 31.85 1.20 20.77
CA GLU A 722 30.88 1.22 21.87
C GLU A 722 29.43 1.23 21.35
N ASP A 723 29.16 1.99 20.28
CA ASP A 723 27.86 2.00 19.60
C ASP A 723 27.56 0.64 18.97
N ILE A 724 28.53 0.01 18.28
CA ILE A 724 28.37 -1.34 17.73
C ILE A 724 28.00 -2.34 18.83
N VAL A 725 28.66 -2.29 20.01
CA VAL A 725 28.32 -3.15 21.16
C VAL A 725 26.87 -2.93 21.62
N LYS A 726 26.45 -1.68 21.79
CA LYS A 726 25.11 -1.30 22.25
C LYS A 726 24.02 -1.68 21.25
N LEU A 727 24.25 -1.35 19.98
CA LEU A 727 23.35 -1.60 18.85
C LEU A 727 23.17 -3.11 18.61
N THR A 728 24.27 -3.89 18.60
CA THR A 728 24.23 -5.36 18.45
C THR A 728 23.41 -6.01 19.56
N ARG A 729 23.58 -5.60 20.82
CA ARG A 729 22.77 -6.10 21.95
C ARG A 729 21.29 -5.74 21.84
N GLY A 730 20.98 -4.54 21.34
CA GLY A 730 19.61 -4.11 21.07
C GLY A 730 18.94 -4.93 19.98
N PHE A 731 19.58 -5.00 18.81
CA PHE A 731 19.10 -5.74 17.65
C PHE A 731 18.94 -7.24 17.96
N TYR A 732 19.89 -7.86 18.68
CA TYR A 732 19.77 -9.24 19.13
C TYR A 732 18.49 -9.47 19.96
N LYS A 733 18.19 -8.63 20.94
CA LYS A 733 16.98 -8.76 21.77
C LYS A 733 15.67 -8.57 20.99
N GLN A 734 15.70 -7.76 19.92
CA GLN A 734 14.56 -7.48 19.05
C GLN A 734 14.34 -8.58 17.99
N LEU A 735 15.42 -9.20 17.51
CA LEU A 735 15.39 -10.32 16.55
C LEU A 735 15.12 -11.66 17.23
N TYR A 736 15.59 -11.82 18.46
CA TYR A 736 15.42 -13.02 19.29
C TYR A 736 14.61 -12.67 20.56
N PRO A 737 13.26 -12.61 20.46
CA PRO A 737 12.40 -12.40 21.61
C PRO A 737 12.43 -13.61 22.57
N GLU A 738 12.02 -13.38 23.81
CA GLU A 738 12.06 -14.40 24.85
C GLU A 738 11.02 -15.51 24.62
N THR A 739 11.45 -16.77 24.77
CA THR A 739 10.59 -17.94 24.59
C THR A 739 9.62 -18.16 25.75
N LYS A 740 9.75 -17.38 26.84
CA LYS A 740 8.97 -17.51 28.10
C LYS A 740 8.96 -18.96 28.63
N GLY A 741 10.04 -19.70 28.39
CA GLY A 741 10.16 -21.11 28.74
C GLY A 741 9.19 -22.06 28.01
N MET A 742 8.53 -21.64 26.93
CA MET A 742 7.56 -22.44 26.18
C MET A 742 8.19 -23.13 24.96
N VAL A 743 9.07 -22.42 24.26
CA VAL A 743 9.81 -22.92 23.08
C VAL A 743 11.26 -23.21 23.48
N ILE A 744 11.79 -24.34 23.00
CA ILE A 744 13.20 -24.72 23.16
C ILE A 744 13.76 -24.95 21.77
N ASP A 745 14.72 -24.11 21.39
CA ASP A 745 15.28 -24.11 20.05
C ASP A 745 16.69 -24.70 20.05
N PRO A 746 16.86 -25.98 19.66
CA PRO A 746 18.17 -26.61 19.62
C PRO A 746 19.10 -25.98 18.57
N ALA A 747 18.58 -25.19 17.62
CA ALA A 747 19.40 -24.47 16.66
C ALA A 747 20.08 -23.24 17.29
N PHE A 748 19.56 -22.70 18.41
CA PHE A 748 20.13 -21.52 19.10
C PHE A 748 20.83 -21.84 20.43
N GLY A 749 20.58 -23.01 21.03
CA GLY A 749 21.34 -23.51 22.18
C GLY A 749 20.76 -23.10 23.54
N THR A 750 21.60 -22.91 24.55
CA THR A 750 21.18 -22.62 25.94
C THR A 750 20.83 -21.14 26.16
N VAL A 751 19.87 -20.62 25.39
CA VAL A 751 19.34 -19.25 25.49
C VAL A 751 17.82 -19.26 25.62
N ASN A 752 17.27 -18.34 26.44
CA ASN A 752 15.81 -18.18 26.61
C ASN A 752 15.16 -17.40 25.46
N ARG A 753 15.78 -17.39 24.28
CA ARG A 753 15.42 -16.53 23.15
C ARG A 753 15.45 -17.33 21.85
N SER A 754 14.46 -17.11 20.99
CA SER A 754 14.43 -17.67 19.64
C SER A 754 13.50 -16.85 18.74
N ARG A 755 13.82 -16.77 17.45
CA ARG A 755 12.92 -16.29 16.39
C ARG A 755 11.61 -17.09 16.33
N GLN A 756 11.64 -18.33 16.83
CA GLN A 756 10.53 -19.28 16.90
C GLN A 756 9.75 -19.19 18.23
N ALA A 757 9.99 -18.18 19.07
CA ALA A 757 9.21 -17.94 20.30
C ALA A 757 7.74 -17.62 19.98
N LEU A 758 6.79 -18.01 20.84
CA LEU A 758 5.36 -17.72 20.60
C LEU A 758 5.08 -16.21 20.47
N SER A 759 5.80 -15.35 21.17
CA SER A 759 5.71 -13.89 21.05
C SER A 759 6.15 -13.33 19.69
N ALA A 760 6.96 -14.07 18.93
CA ALA A 760 7.29 -13.72 17.54
C ALA A 760 6.14 -14.07 16.57
N ILE A 761 5.28 -15.04 16.94
CA ILE A 761 4.22 -15.60 16.08
C ILE A 761 2.86 -14.96 16.37
N PHE A 762 2.64 -14.69 17.66
CA PHE A 762 1.46 -14.12 18.29
C PHE A 762 1.93 -12.96 19.17
N PRO A 763 2.07 -11.73 18.63
CA PRO A 763 2.57 -10.60 19.40
C PRO A 763 1.69 -10.27 20.63
N ASN A 764 0.38 -10.47 20.52
CA ASN A 764 -0.56 -10.28 21.62
C ASN A 764 -0.39 -11.35 22.71
N ALA A 765 -0.33 -10.94 23.98
CA ALA A 765 -0.22 -11.82 25.13
C ALA A 765 -1.49 -12.68 25.37
N ASP A 766 -2.67 -12.20 24.97
CA ASP A 766 -3.92 -12.96 25.10
C ASP A 766 -3.97 -14.10 24.07
N ASP A 767 -3.57 -13.84 22.82
CA ASP A 767 -3.44 -14.86 21.78
C ASP A 767 -2.42 -15.95 22.19
N GLN A 768 -1.31 -15.56 22.85
CA GLN A 768 -0.33 -16.50 23.41
C GLN A 768 -0.98 -17.42 24.48
N GLN A 769 -1.93 -16.91 25.28
CA GLN A 769 -2.66 -17.71 26.27
C GLN A 769 -3.70 -18.63 25.61
N GLU A 770 -4.45 -18.16 24.61
CA GLU A 770 -5.41 -18.99 23.86
C GLU A 770 -4.71 -20.16 23.15
N VAL A 771 -3.56 -19.91 22.52
CA VAL A 771 -2.74 -20.97 21.91
C VAL A 771 -2.30 -22.00 22.97
N VAL A 772 -1.89 -21.57 24.16
CA VAL A 772 -1.53 -22.50 25.26
C VAL A 772 -2.75 -23.30 25.75
N SER A 773 -3.91 -22.67 25.89
CA SER A 773 -5.17 -23.34 26.22
C SER A 773 -5.54 -24.39 25.18
N TYR A 774 -5.40 -24.08 23.90
CA TYR A 774 -5.64 -25.01 22.79
C TYR A 774 -4.66 -26.18 22.74
N LEU A 775 -3.37 -25.93 22.97
CA LEU A 775 -2.36 -26.99 23.01
C LEU A 775 -2.68 -27.98 24.14
N ASN A 776 -3.06 -27.46 25.32
CA ASN A 776 -3.54 -28.26 26.45
C ASN A 776 -4.84 -29.02 26.14
N ALA A 777 -5.83 -28.37 25.52
CA ALA A 777 -7.06 -29.03 25.09
C ALA A 777 -6.81 -30.14 24.05
N SER A 778 -5.86 -29.92 23.14
CA SER A 778 -5.45 -30.90 22.12
C SER A 778 -4.79 -32.13 22.73
N LEU A 779 -3.94 -31.98 23.76
CA LEU A 779 -3.37 -33.11 24.51
C LEU A 779 -4.46 -34.02 25.08
N ARG A 780 -5.48 -33.44 25.73
CA ARG A 780 -6.60 -34.19 26.30
C ARG A 780 -7.50 -34.82 25.23
N ASN A 781 -7.89 -34.02 24.24
CA ASN A 781 -8.95 -34.39 23.29
C ASN A 781 -8.44 -35.27 22.15
N LYS A 782 -7.26 -34.99 21.57
CA LYS A 782 -6.67 -35.76 20.46
C LYS A 782 -5.82 -36.94 20.95
N PHE A 783 -5.15 -36.81 22.09
CA PHE A 783 -4.10 -37.73 22.54
C PHE A 783 -4.35 -38.42 23.90
N ALA A 784 -5.43 -38.08 24.62
CA ALA A 784 -5.74 -38.63 25.95
C ALA A 784 -4.68 -38.37 27.05
N ILE A 785 -3.99 -37.23 26.99
CA ILE A 785 -2.95 -36.84 27.96
C ILE A 785 -3.50 -35.74 28.88
N ASP A 786 -3.75 -36.07 30.15
CA ASP A 786 -4.33 -35.18 31.16
C ASP A 786 -3.32 -34.71 32.23
N ASP A 787 -2.23 -35.45 32.43
CA ASP A 787 -1.22 -35.26 33.47
C ASP A 787 -0.08 -34.31 33.07
N LYS A 788 0.06 -34.03 31.77
CA LYS A 788 1.08 -33.14 31.19
C LYS A 788 0.46 -31.88 30.59
N PHE A 789 1.19 -30.77 30.65
CA PHE A 789 0.66 -29.45 30.26
C PHE A 789 1.73 -28.50 29.70
N PHE A 790 1.28 -27.54 28.91
CA PHE A 790 2.01 -26.34 28.52
C PHE A 790 1.63 -25.15 29.42
N SER A 791 2.58 -24.24 29.64
CA SER A 791 2.33 -22.94 30.27
C SER A 791 3.42 -21.94 29.88
N LEU A 792 3.08 -20.65 29.89
CA LEU A 792 4.06 -19.55 29.80
C LEU A 792 4.69 -19.32 31.19
N ASP A 793 5.96 -18.96 31.23
CA ASP A 793 6.58 -18.37 32.43
C ASP A 793 6.50 -16.84 32.37
N SER A 794 6.02 -16.23 33.45
CA SER A 794 5.91 -14.77 33.61
C SER A 794 7.06 -14.14 34.39
N GLY A 795 7.97 -14.95 34.97
CA GLY A 795 9.00 -14.48 35.89
C GLY A 795 10.33 -14.03 35.27
N GLY A 796 10.57 -14.31 33.98
CA GLY A 796 11.83 -14.01 33.28
C GLY A 796 13.07 -14.69 33.88
N ILE A 797 14.24 -14.51 33.24
CA ILE A 797 15.52 -14.80 33.92
C ILE A 797 15.75 -13.68 34.95
N LYS A 798 16.07 -14.02 36.19
CA LYS A 798 16.40 -13.01 37.22
C LYS A 798 17.81 -12.48 37.04
N ASP A 799 18.07 -11.23 37.41
CA ASP A 799 19.43 -10.68 37.38
C ASP A 799 20.43 -11.57 38.13
N GLY A 800 21.49 -11.99 37.44
CA GLY A 800 22.51 -12.90 37.96
C GLY A 800 22.18 -14.40 37.90
N GLU A 801 20.99 -14.79 37.44
CA GLU A 801 20.60 -16.20 37.24
C GLU A 801 21.11 -16.72 35.88
N SER A 802 21.77 -17.88 35.87
CA SER A 802 22.16 -18.52 34.60
C SER A 802 20.97 -19.20 33.92
N PHE A 803 20.99 -19.32 32.59
CA PHE A 803 19.92 -20.01 31.85
C PHE A 803 19.67 -21.45 32.35
N ASN A 804 20.71 -22.18 32.75
CA ASN A 804 20.57 -23.52 33.32
C ASN A 804 19.87 -23.51 34.69
N ALA A 805 20.11 -22.50 35.52
CA ALA A 805 19.39 -22.31 36.79
C ALA A 805 17.93 -21.91 36.54
N TYR A 806 17.69 -21.00 35.59
CA TYR A 806 16.35 -20.63 35.12
C TYR A 806 15.57 -21.85 34.62
N GLN A 807 16.14 -22.64 33.70
CA GLN A 807 15.54 -23.88 33.20
C GLN A 807 15.16 -24.83 34.34
N LYS A 808 16.06 -25.05 35.30
CA LYS A 808 15.82 -25.92 36.47
C LYS A 808 14.74 -25.38 37.42
N ARG A 809 14.56 -24.05 37.48
CA ARG A 809 13.46 -23.41 38.23
C ARG A 809 12.11 -23.60 37.55
N ILE A 810 12.07 -23.60 36.22
CA ILE A 810 10.84 -23.67 35.42
C ILE A 810 10.50 -25.09 34.91
N SER A 811 11.37 -26.06 35.18
CA SER A 811 11.19 -27.48 34.83
C SER A 811 10.31 -28.21 35.85
N SER A 812 9.29 -28.89 35.38
CA SER A 812 8.66 -30.01 36.09
C SER A 812 8.53 -31.17 35.12
N SER A 813 8.51 -32.42 35.63
CA SER A 813 8.35 -33.64 34.83
C SER A 813 7.09 -33.66 33.96
N ASN A 814 6.11 -32.83 34.32
CA ASN A 814 4.78 -32.77 33.70
C ASN A 814 4.67 -31.60 32.71
N ARG A 815 5.65 -30.69 32.65
CA ARG A 815 5.58 -29.50 31.81
C ARG A 815 6.24 -29.77 30.45
N LEU A 816 5.47 -29.59 29.39
CA LEU A 816 5.87 -29.81 28.01
C LEU A 816 6.46 -28.54 27.38
N ARG A 817 7.13 -28.74 26.25
CA ARG A 817 7.83 -27.71 25.47
C ARG A 817 7.59 -27.93 23.98
N LEU A 818 7.64 -26.85 23.21
CA LEU A 818 7.64 -26.89 21.75
C LEU A 818 9.10 -26.83 21.24
N MET A 819 9.47 -27.77 20.37
CA MET A 819 10.77 -27.81 19.71
C MET A 819 10.57 -27.68 18.19
N PRO A 820 11.09 -26.63 17.52
CA PRO A 820 10.89 -26.46 16.08
C PRO A 820 11.61 -27.58 15.31
N LEU A 821 10.94 -28.13 14.29
CA LEU A 821 11.49 -29.17 13.40
C LEU A 821 12.28 -28.59 12.22
N THR A 822 11.99 -27.34 11.85
CA THR A 822 12.78 -26.55 10.91
C THR A 822 13.85 -25.79 11.69
N GLY A 823 15.08 -25.72 11.16
CA GLY A 823 16.17 -24.95 11.77
C GLY A 823 15.91 -23.43 11.79
N ALA A 824 16.94 -22.69 12.24
CA ALA A 824 17.02 -21.27 12.61
C ALA A 824 16.36 -20.15 11.74
N GLY A 825 15.60 -20.47 10.69
CA GLY A 825 14.99 -19.49 9.79
C GLY A 825 13.77 -18.74 10.33
N GLN A 826 13.26 -17.85 9.47
CA GLN A 826 11.97 -17.13 9.59
C GLN A 826 10.81 -18.06 9.97
N VAL A 827 9.88 -17.60 10.82
CA VAL A 827 8.63 -18.33 11.06
C VAL A 827 7.72 -18.20 9.84
N THR A 828 7.25 -19.32 9.31
CA THR A 828 6.20 -19.38 8.29
C THR A 828 5.00 -20.20 8.80
N ASP A 829 3.84 -20.12 8.13
CA ASP A 829 2.68 -20.96 8.47
C ASP A 829 2.96 -22.48 8.32
N ASN A 830 4.00 -22.85 7.56
CA ASN A 830 4.47 -24.24 7.39
C ASN A 830 5.41 -24.71 8.53
N THR A 831 5.75 -23.85 9.48
CA THR A 831 6.60 -24.19 10.62
C THR A 831 5.91 -25.23 11.49
N ARG A 832 6.64 -26.29 11.85
CA ARG A 832 6.15 -27.39 12.69
C ARG A 832 6.96 -27.49 13.97
N TYR A 833 6.27 -27.69 15.08
CA TYR A 833 6.85 -27.99 16.38
C TYR A 833 6.58 -29.43 16.76
N MET A 834 7.63 -30.12 17.18
CA MET A 834 7.54 -31.36 17.93
C MET A 834 7.34 -31.02 19.40
N VAL A 835 6.40 -31.71 20.04
CA VAL A 835 6.24 -31.61 21.50
C VAL A 835 7.31 -32.47 22.16
N VAL A 836 8.01 -31.89 23.13
CA VAL A 836 9.02 -32.60 23.92
C VAL A 836 8.77 -32.50 25.41
N GLU A 837 9.17 -33.55 26.13
CA GLU A 837 9.21 -33.61 27.59
C GLU A 837 10.65 -33.52 28.09
N GLN A 838 10.85 -32.98 29.29
CA GLN A 838 12.16 -32.95 29.93
C GLN A 838 12.38 -34.20 30.80
N ARG A 839 13.48 -34.90 30.55
CA ARG A 839 13.92 -36.05 31.35
C ARG A 839 14.63 -35.59 32.63
N VAL A 840 14.80 -36.54 33.56
CA VAL A 840 15.47 -36.32 34.86
C VAL A 840 16.93 -35.88 34.72
N ASP A 841 17.59 -36.28 33.64
CA ASP A 841 18.96 -35.86 33.27
C ASP A 841 19.02 -34.45 32.62
N GLY A 842 17.87 -33.79 32.46
CA GLY A 842 17.73 -32.48 31.82
C GLY A 842 17.58 -32.52 30.30
N SER A 843 17.76 -33.68 29.65
CA SER A 843 17.61 -33.84 28.19
C SER A 843 16.14 -33.82 27.74
N TYR A 844 15.90 -33.58 26.46
CA TYR A 844 14.55 -33.53 25.89
C TYR A 844 14.26 -34.76 25.03
N ALA A 845 13.06 -35.32 25.16
CA ALA A 845 12.58 -36.45 24.39
C ALA A 845 11.26 -36.12 23.66
N PRO A 846 11.06 -36.60 22.41
CA PRO A 846 9.79 -36.48 21.72
C PRO A 846 8.65 -37.10 22.52
N LEU A 847 7.54 -36.37 22.68
CA LEU A 847 6.32 -36.91 23.25
C LEU A 847 5.67 -37.87 22.23
N MET A 848 5.66 -39.16 22.56
CA MET A 848 5.01 -40.20 21.78
C MET A 848 3.60 -40.45 22.32
N ALA A 849 2.58 -40.39 21.46
CA ALA A 849 1.19 -40.60 21.86
C ALA A 849 0.38 -41.34 20.79
N ALA A 850 -0.65 -42.05 21.22
CA ALA A 850 -1.66 -42.62 20.34
C ALA A 850 -2.70 -41.55 19.95
N VAL A 851 -3.02 -41.44 18.66
CA VAL A 851 -4.11 -40.57 18.20
C VAL A 851 -5.45 -41.27 18.48
N ARG A 852 -6.41 -40.57 19.10
CA ARG A 852 -7.78 -41.08 19.21
C ARG A 852 -8.43 -41.21 17.82
N PRO A 853 -9.05 -42.34 17.46
CA PRO A 853 -9.72 -42.48 16.18
C PRO A 853 -10.87 -41.48 16.04
N SER A 854 -10.98 -40.84 14.88
CA SER A 854 -11.96 -39.79 14.58
C SER A 854 -13.40 -40.28 14.39
N ALA A 855 -13.62 -41.59 14.38
CA ALA A 855 -14.93 -42.22 14.29
C ALA A 855 -15.01 -43.42 15.28
N PRO A 856 -16.20 -43.71 15.84
CA PRO A 856 -16.40 -44.93 16.63
C PRO A 856 -16.21 -46.17 15.75
N PRO A 857 -15.73 -47.31 16.31
CA PRO A 857 -15.46 -48.51 15.54
C PRO A 857 -16.73 -49.05 14.89
N ILE A 858 -16.67 -49.29 13.58
CA ILE A 858 -17.75 -49.92 12.81
C ILE A 858 -17.90 -51.36 13.29
N ALA A 859 -19.10 -51.73 13.75
CA ALA A 859 -19.38 -53.07 14.27
C ALA A 859 -19.06 -54.14 13.23
N GLY A 860 -18.13 -55.05 13.57
CA GLY A 860 -17.68 -56.15 12.70
C GLY A 860 -16.33 -55.93 12.01
N GLN A 861 -15.73 -54.74 12.07
CA GLN A 861 -14.32 -54.55 11.70
C GLN A 861 -13.41 -54.73 12.92
N PRO A 862 -12.19 -55.30 12.76
CA PRO A 862 -11.20 -55.30 13.83
C PRO A 862 -10.84 -53.84 14.18
N ALA A 863 -10.77 -53.53 15.48
CA ALA A 863 -10.40 -52.19 15.93
C ALA A 863 -9.04 -51.79 15.32
N SER A 864 -8.98 -50.59 14.73
CA SER A 864 -7.74 -50.05 14.21
C SER A 864 -6.71 -49.96 15.33
N VAL A 865 -5.55 -50.59 15.12
CA VAL A 865 -4.47 -50.54 16.11
C VAL A 865 -4.05 -49.08 16.27
N PRO A 866 -4.08 -48.51 17.50
CA PRO A 866 -3.72 -47.11 17.69
C PRO A 866 -2.26 -46.90 17.32
N VAL A 867 -2.03 -46.12 16.25
CA VAL A 867 -0.69 -45.76 15.80
C VAL A 867 -0.11 -44.77 16.80
N VAL A 868 0.93 -45.19 17.51
CA VAL A 868 1.72 -44.31 18.37
C VAL A 868 2.65 -43.49 17.48
N GLN A 869 2.52 -42.17 17.53
CA GLN A 869 3.29 -41.23 16.73
C GLN A 869 3.83 -40.08 17.59
N GLN A 870 4.76 -39.30 17.04
CA GLN A 870 5.20 -38.05 17.66
C GLN A 870 4.04 -37.05 17.68
N VAL A 871 3.86 -36.36 18.81
CA VAL A 871 2.91 -35.25 18.90
C VAL A 871 3.53 -34.03 18.22
N LEU A 872 2.89 -33.58 17.14
CA LEU A 872 3.28 -32.42 16.35
C LEU A 872 2.16 -31.37 16.35
N PHE A 873 2.53 -30.10 16.29
CA PHE A 873 1.63 -28.98 16.04
C PHE A 873 2.26 -28.06 14.98
N ASP A 874 1.47 -27.55 14.04
CA ASP A 874 1.92 -26.55 13.08
C ASP A 874 1.37 -25.15 13.40
N VAL A 875 2.06 -24.12 12.92
CA VAL A 875 1.70 -22.72 13.19
C VAL A 875 0.32 -22.38 12.63
N ALA A 876 -0.04 -22.92 11.47
CA ALA A 876 -1.37 -22.72 10.88
C ALA A 876 -2.50 -23.31 11.76
N GLU A 877 -2.28 -24.43 12.44
CA GLU A 877 -3.22 -25.00 13.42
C GLU A 877 -3.27 -24.17 14.71
N MET A 878 -2.12 -23.72 15.23
CA MET A 878 -2.09 -22.79 16.37
C MET A 878 -2.81 -21.46 16.04
N ARG A 879 -2.73 -20.95 14.80
CA ARG A 879 -3.45 -19.74 14.39
C ARG A 879 -4.98 -19.91 14.35
N LYS A 880 -5.48 -21.13 14.09
CA LYS A 880 -6.92 -21.45 14.14
C LYS A 880 -7.46 -21.58 15.55
N ALA A 881 -6.58 -21.77 16.54
CA ALA A 881 -6.95 -21.97 17.93
C ALA A 881 -7.53 -20.72 18.59
N VAL A 882 -7.02 -19.55 18.20
CA VAL A 882 -7.48 -18.26 18.72
C VAL A 882 -8.92 -18.05 18.19
N PRO A 883 -9.93 -17.81 19.04
CA PRO A 883 -11.34 -17.75 18.60
C PRO A 883 -11.55 -16.65 17.56
N GLU A 884 -12.06 -16.95 16.36
CA GLU A 884 -12.34 -15.92 15.33
C GLU A 884 -13.28 -14.86 15.92
N ALA A 885 -12.75 -13.65 16.12
CA ALA A 885 -13.57 -12.51 16.52
C ALA A 885 -14.50 -12.14 15.35
N GLU A 886 -15.77 -11.88 15.64
CA GLU A 886 -16.74 -11.33 14.68
C GLU A 886 -16.39 -9.87 14.36
N GLY A 887 -15.31 -9.67 13.62
CA GLY A 887 -14.94 -8.40 13.02
C GLY A 887 -15.67 -8.21 11.69
N GLU A 888 -16.29 -7.05 11.48
CA GLU A 888 -16.76 -6.67 10.15
C GLU A 888 -15.58 -6.77 9.15
N PRO A 889 -15.81 -7.25 7.91
CA PRO A 889 -14.79 -7.21 6.89
C PRO A 889 -14.30 -5.78 6.68
N LEU A 890 -12.99 -5.60 6.52
CA LEU A 890 -12.40 -4.33 6.09
C LEU A 890 -12.99 -3.96 4.72
N ASP A 891 -13.97 -3.05 4.74
CA ASP A 891 -14.59 -2.47 3.56
C ASP A 891 -13.74 -1.27 3.10
N PRO A 892 -13.03 -1.37 1.96
CA PRO A 892 -12.16 -0.30 1.50
C PRO A 892 -12.94 0.97 1.16
N ALA A 893 -14.21 0.85 0.76
CA ALA A 893 -15.06 2.00 0.47
C ALA A 893 -15.38 2.76 1.75
N LYS A 894 -15.82 2.08 2.83
CA LYS A 894 -16.08 2.72 4.13
C LYS A 894 -14.84 3.33 4.77
N LEU A 895 -13.65 2.74 4.57
CA LEU A 895 -12.41 3.32 5.09
C LEU A 895 -12.02 4.60 4.33
N ALA A 896 -12.08 4.57 2.99
CA ALA A 896 -11.87 5.75 2.15
C ALA A 896 -12.93 6.85 2.37
N GLU A 897 -14.18 6.46 2.61
CA GLU A 897 -15.29 7.35 2.94
C GLU A 897 -15.05 8.05 4.28
N ARG A 898 -14.68 7.33 5.35
CA ARG A 898 -14.31 7.95 6.64
C ARG A 898 -13.12 8.90 6.53
N ILE A 899 -12.16 8.64 5.65
CA ILE A 899 -11.02 9.53 5.40
C ILE A 899 -11.52 10.84 4.77
N ARG A 900 -12.33 10.75 3.70
CA ARG A 900 -12.96 11.91 3.04
C ARG A 900 -13.90 12.71 3.94
N GLU A 901 -14.67 12.02 4.79
CA GLU A 901 -15.54 12.67 5.79
C GLU A 901 -14.71 13.50 6.77
N GLN A 902 -13.55 12.99 7.19
CA GLN A 902 -12.62 13.69 8.08
C GLN A 902 -11.95 14.89 7.40
N GLU A 903 -11.57 14.76 6.13
CA GLU A 903 -11.06 15.86 5.28
C GLU A 903 -12.11 16.96 5.04
N SER A 904 -13.40 16.61 5.05
CA SER A 904 -14.52 17.56 4.89
C SER A 904 -14.90 18.34 6.15
N GLY A 905 -14.28 18.05 7.31
CA GLY A 905 -14.49 18.77 8.57
C GLY A 905 -15.89 18.63 9.20
N ARG A 906 -16.68 17.61 8.83
CA ARG A 906 -18.12 17.54 9.13
C ARG A 906 -18.57 16.82 10.40
N THR A 907 -17.68 16.35 11.26
CA THR A 907 -18.06 15.69 12.53
C THR A 907 -17.38 16.26 13.76
N GLU A 908 -18.20 16.77 14.68
CA GLU A 908 -17.80 17.16 16.03
C GLU A 908 -17.61 15.92 16.93
N PHE A 909 -16.59 15.93 17.79
CA PHE A 909 -16.18 14.77 18.57
C PHE A 909 -17.18 14.44 19.70
N LYS A 910 -17.80 13.26 19.66
CA LYS A 910 -18.52 12.66 20.80
C LYS A 910 -17.92 11.29 21.14
N PRO A 911 -17.23 11.14 22.29
CA PRO A 911 -16.68 9.86 22.69
C PRO A 911 -17.81 8.94 23.19
N THR A 912 -18.06 7.86 22.48
CA THR A 912 -18.86 6.75 23.02
C THR A 912 -18.04 5.98 24.05
N ILE A 913 -18.62 5.79 25.24
CA ILE A 913 -17.97 5.14 26.37
C ILE A 913 -17.84 3.64 26.08
N GLY A 914 -16.62 3.18 25.82
CA GLY A 914 -16.34 1.77 25.49
C GLY A 914 -14.86 1.51 25.21
N GLY A 915 -14.04 1.49 26.27
CA GLY A 915 -12.71 0.85 26.30
C GLY A 915 -11.80 1.02 25.07
N GLY A 916 -11.35 2.24 24.78
CA GLY A 916 -10.43 2.51 23.67
C GLY A 916 -9.38 3.59 23.97
N PHE A 917 -8.20 3.43 23.37
CA PHE A 917 -6.93 4.17 23.47
C PHE A 917 -7.00 5.69 23.79
N ALA A 918 -8.05 6.40 23.34
CA ALA A 918 -8.27 7.82 23.64
C ALA A 918 -8.40 8.13 25.14
N GLY A 919 -8.93 7.20 25.94
CA GLY A 919 -9.01 7.37 27.41
C GLY A 919 -7.63 7.39 28.08
N GLN A 920 -6.71 6.55 27.60
CA GLN A 920 -5.36 6.43 28.17
C GLN A 920 -4.47 7.64 27.82
N LEU A 921 -4.64 8.22 26.63
CA LEU A 921 -3.93 9.45 26.23
C LEU A 921 -4.29 10.66 27.13
N LEU A 922 -5.54 10.75 27.60
CA LEU A 922 -5.98 11.85 28.46
C LEU A 922 -5.38 11.77 29.88
N ASP A 923 -5.14 10.57 30.39
CA ASP A 923 -4.54 10.38 31.72
C ASP A 923 -3.01 10.50 31.70
N VAL A 924 -2.34 10.16 30.58
CA VAL A 924 -0.92 10.46 30.37
C VAL A 924 -0.68 11.98 30.33
N PHE A 925 -1.56 12.74 29.66
CA PHE A 925 -1.47 14.22 29.63
C PHE A 925 -1.83 14.93 30.94
N LYS A 926 -2.29 14.21 31.96
CA LYS A 926 -2.49 14.73 33.33
C LYS A 926 -1.38 14.31 34.31
N ALA A 927 -0.45 13.48 33.86
CA ALA A 927 0.71 13.00 34.63
C ALA A 927 2.02 13.74 34.27
N PHE A 928 1.97 14.64 33.28
CA PHE A 928 2.96 15.66 32.96
C PHE A 928 2.41 17.05 33.30
#